data_AF-A0A9P9TL62-F1
#
_entry.id   AF-A0A9P9TL62-F1
#
_cell.length_a   1.000
_cell.length_b   1.000
_cell.length_c   1.000
_cell.angle_alpha   90.00
_cell.angle_beta   90.00
_cell.angle_gamma   90.00
#
_symmetry.space_group_name_H-M   'P 1'
#
loop_
_entity.id
_entity.type
_entity.pdbx_description
1 polymer ?
#
loop_
_entity_poly.entity_id
_entity_poly.type
_entity_poly.pdbx_seq_one_letter_code
_entity_poly.pdbx_strand_id
1 'polypeptide(L)'
;MYFAQLNTLFVLASAILRQGTSEPIPRFSVTFNGPFSVEEGGVQNINVIYGHAIHGELTVAYGPCGASTLKDAHHRVGTTHIGDHTLAARHLDWHDQRPTKFVWIVPTRIEEGCLHAYLDDQPVGTSEKFTVTKRVVKRGATFADVADPMGPWFDGVEYLKQKEPDAVFVSSVKSKKFGILGAGISGLHTALILDSVGIHNWKILESDSRLGGRIYTTYLNNTSPDEYQYHELGPMRFPMTIKDADTNETFPIKDQQLVLQLANVLNDLNGNDSTLAVKFIPWIQASDNTPVVTSKRRPDGTIPGKKEVAANATLADVVTWSNATAAEEAVDALAAIKALDKERIKFYAGNVFRAHKQAVEEGLLDFSEVEYLRHVIGTDLNTTDEVTTTAVAWPMWEFETVYFMANEWATIDKGMSRLPEAFRPLLKGRIMFNTKVHGVKYNEGTNSLTITHRPTGGDPSEASRSEEFDYIFNSVPFNLLRFWELPPHSSLMRRAIDRLVFDGAVKVAIQYKERFWEHLEHPIIGGCGRINIPGIGQICYPSYGINSTGPGVMLAAYISSSDARVACAMPEEEHIAYIQRAMVELHGPIADEMWTGNYDRHCWDNDQHHAGSWAVPIVPQQQLYLPAYWQTEFNTVFIGEHTAYTHSWIFSALESSTRGSVQMLLDLGLVDEAKQVTRTWMARWINL
;
A
#
# COMPACT_ATOMS: atom_id res chain seq x y z
N MET A 1 75.13 6.41 19.98
CA MET A 1 76.23 5.66 20.63
C MET A 1 76.81 4.67 19.61
N TYR A 2 78.08 4.30 19.79
CA TYR A 2 78.83 3.14 19.26
C TYR A 2 78.08 2.12 18.35
N PHE A 3 78.53 1.87 17.10
CA PHE A 3 79.66 0.98 16.68
C PHE A 3 79.38 -0.52 16.94
N ALA A 4 79.61 -1.48 16.02
CA ALA A 4 80.18 -1.46 14.65
C ALA A 4 79.40 -2.46 13.71
N GLN A 5 79.89 -3.32 12.79
CA GLN A 5 81.24 -3.75 12.38
C GLN A 5 81.30 -4.45 10.99
N LEU A 6 81.92 -3.79 9.98
CA LEU A 6 82.78 -4.29 8.87
C LEU A 6 82.45 -5.51 7.94
N ASN A 7 83.10 -5.49 6.75
CA ASN A 7 83.57 -6.62 5.89
C ASN A 7 82.58 -7.37 4.95
N THR A 8 82.90 -7.77 3.69
CA THR A 8 83.88 -7.30 2.65
C THR A 8 83.59 -7.91 1.24
N LEU A 9 84.27 -7.40 0.19
CA LEU A 9 84.80 -8.08 -1.04
C LEU A 9 83.88 -8.52 -2.23
N PHE A 10 83.97 -7.75 -3.34
CA PHE A 10 84.12 -8.14 -4.78
C PHE A 10 82.91 -8.82 -5.52
N VAL A 11 82.78 -8.88 -6.87
CA VAL A 11 83.67 -8.66 -8.06
C VAL A 11 82.99 -7.76 -9.13
N LEU A 12 83.75 -7.30 -10.15
CA LEU A 12 83.31 -6.51 -11.32
C LEU A 12 82.40 -7.28 -12.33
N ALA A 13 81.60 -6.53 -13.09
CA ALA A 13 81.38 -6.76 -14.54
C ALA A 13 80.91 -5.47 -15.25
N SER A 14 81.36 -5.21 -16.49
CA SER A 14 80.98 -4.04 -17.29
C SER A 14 80.17 -4.45 -18.52
N ALA A 15 79.00 -3.84 -18.76
CA ALA A 15 78.21 -4.10 -19.99
C ALA A 15 77.37 -2.89 -20.45
N ILE A 16 77.88 -2.23 -21.50
CA ILE A 16 77.15 -1.65 -22.66
C ILE A 16 75.72 -1.13 -22.41
N LEU A 17 75.55 0.20 -22.47
CA LEU A 17 74.27 0.83 -22.82
C LEU A 17 73.83 0.40 -24.22
N ARG A 18 72.65 -0.23 -24.34
CA ARG A 18 71.88 -0.25 -25.59
C ARG A 18 70.80 0.81 -25.49
N GLN A 19 70.89 1.86 -26.31
CA GLN A 19 69.74 2.71 -26.59
C GLN A 19 68.76 1.90 -27.44
N GLY A 20 67.57 1.62 -26.91
CA GLY A 20 66.48 1.07 -27.70
C GLY A 20 65.92 2.15 -28.61
N THR A 21 66.04 1.98 -29.92
CA THR A 21 65.34 2.81 -30.91
C THR A 21 63.87 2.45 -30.88
N SER A 22 63.03 3.29 -30.28
CA SER A 22 61.58 3.17 -30.37
C SER A 22 61.14 3.42 -31.81
N GLU A 23 60.69 2.38 -32.51
CA GLU A 23 59.99 2.56 -33.78
C GLU A 23 58.70 3.37 -33.54
N PRO A 24 58.33 4.30 -34.43
CA PRO A 24 57.11 5.08 -34.27
C PRO A 24 55.89 4.15 -34.45
N ILE A 25 55.17 3.91 -33.34
CA ILE A 25 53.98 3.06 -33.31
C ILE A 25 52.98 3.52 -34.39
N PRO A 26 52.59 2.65 -35.34
CA PRO A 26 51.63 3.03 -36.37
C PRO A 26 50.29 3.51 -35.79
N ARG A 27 49.77 4.62 -36.33
CA ARG A 27 48.54 5.31 -35.87
C ARG A 27 47.25 4.48 -35.96
N PHE A 28 47.34 3.27 -36.52
CA PHE A 28 46.26 2.28 -36.68
C PHE A 28 46.69 0.89 -36.15
N SER A 29 47.55 0.85 -35.13
CA SER A 29 47.96 -0.41 -34.47
C SER A 29 46.80 -1.12 -33.76
N VAL A 30 45.72 -0.39 -33.47
CA VAL A 30 44.45 -0.91 -32.95
C VAL A 30 43.33 -0.56 -33.92
N THR A 31 42.50 -1.53 -34.27
CA THR A 31 41.25 -1.31 -35.02
C THR A 31 40.06 -1.91 -34.28
N PHE A 32 38.88 -1.37 -34.53
CA PHE A 32 37.63 -1.84 -33.95
C PHE A 32 36.83 -2.57 -35.02
N ASN A 33 36.20 -3.70 -34.67
CA ASN A 33 35.27 -4.39 -35.56
C ASN A 33 33.82 -4.07 -35.17
N GLY A 34 32.94 -3.94 -36.17
CA GLY A 34 31.53 -3.56 -35.99
C GLY A 34 30.68 -4.64 -35.30
N PRO A 35 29.36 -4.37 -35.11
CA PRO A 35 28.60 -3.25 -35.67
C PRO A 35 28.85 -1.89 -34.97
N PHE A 36 28.83 -0.82 -35.76
CA PHE A 36 28.97 0.57 -35.30
C PHE A 36 27.58 1.22 -35.08
N SER A 37 26.79 0.59 -34.22
CA SER A 37 25.50 1.10 -33.75
C SER A 37 25.36 0.83 -32.25
N VAL A 38 24.81 1.79 -31.51
CA VAL A 38 24.56 1.67 -30.07
C VAL A 38 23.19 2.19 -29.66
N GLU A 39 22.72 1.65 -28.55
CA GLU A 39 21.44 2.00 -27.93
C GLU A 39 21.65 2.93 -26.73
N GLU A 40 20.89 4.03 -26.62
CA GLU A 40 20.92 4.91 -25.44
C GLU A 40 20.61 4.12 -24.16
N GLY A 41 21.53 4.10 -23.18
CA GLY A 41 21.39 3.31 -21.96
C GLY A 41 21.62 1.79 -22.12
N GLY A 42 22.03 1.33 -23.31
CA GLY A 42 22.27 -0.09 -23.60
C GLY A 42 23.68 -0.58 -23.23
N VAL A 43 23.95 -1.85 -23.53
CA VAL A 43 25.26 -2.50 -23.35
C VAL A 43 25.77 -3.03 -24.67
N GLN A 44 26.94 -2.58 -25.10
CA GLN A 44 27.58 -2.95 -26.37
C GLN A 44 28.88 -3.73 -26.15
N ASN A 45 29.08 -4.79 -26.92
CA ASN A 45 30.37 -5.48 -26.98
C ASN A 45 31.26 -4.82 -28.04
N ILE A 46 32.39 -4.26 -27.61
CA ILE A 46 33.42 -3.72 -28.49
C ILE A 46 34.41 -4.84 -28.80
N ASN A 47 34.60 -5.13 -30.09
CA ASN A 47 35.61 -6.07 -30.56
C ASN A 47 36.85 -5.30 -31.04
N VAL A 48 38.02 -5.64 -30.51
CA VAL A 48 39.30 -4.95 -30.73
C VAL A 48 40.28 -5.88 -31.43
N ILE A 49 40.89 -5.41 -32.52
CA ILE A 49 41.89 -6.13 -33.31
C ILE A 49 43.22 -5.39 -33.20
N TYR A 50 44.30 -6.12 -32.97
CA TYR A 50 45.66 -5.60 -32.84
C TYR A 50 46.43 -5.88 -34.14
N GLY A 51 46.81 -4.83 -34.88
CA GLY A 51 47.57 -4.95 -36.12
C GLY A 51 49.06 -5.21 -35.90
N HIS A 52 49.58 -4.87 -34.72
CA HIS A 52 50.98 -4.98 -34.35
C HIS A 52 51.16 -5.46 -32.90
N ALA A 53 52.37 -5.92 -32.57
CA ALA A 53 52.74 -6.36 -31.22
C ALA A 53 52.96 -5.17 -30.26
N ILE A 54 51.87 -4.53 -29.85
CA ILE A 54 51.89 -3.42 -28.89
C ILE A 54 51.83 -3.88 -27.43
N HIS A 55 52.39 -3.06 -26.54
CA HIS A 55 52.45 -3.23 -25.09
C HIS A 55 52.37 -1.84 -24.41
N GLY A 56 51.81 -1.75 -23.21
CA GLY A 56 51.58 -0.48 -22.50
C GLY A 56 50.18 -0.43 -21.85
N GLU A 57 49.74 0.76 -21.42
CA GLU A 57 48.37 1.00 -20.96
C GLU A 57 47.46 1.44 -22.12
N LEU A 58 46.57 0.53 -22.54
CA LEU A 58 45.51 0.77 -23.52
C LEU A 58 44.27 1.38 -22.83
N THR A 59 43.91 2.61 -23.16
CA THR A 59 42.59 3.19 -22.85
C THR A 59 41.71 3.20 -24.09
N VAL A 60 40.48 2.70 -23.95
CA VAL A 60 39.39 2.86 -24.91
C VAL A 60 38.45 3.96 -24.40
N ALA A 61 38.14 4.94 -25.24
CA ALA A 61 37.26 6.06 -24.92
C ALA A 61 36.30 6.36 -26.08
N TYR A 62 35.19 7.05 -25.80
CA TYR A 62 34.21 7.47 -26.81
C TYR A 62 34.10 9.00 -26.85
N GLY A 63 33.98 9.58 -28.05
CA GLY A 63 33.83 11.01 -28.24
C GLY A 63 33.58 11.41 -29.70
N PRO A 64 33.64 12.71 -30.02
CA PRO A 64 33.56 13.17 -31.41
C PRO A 64 34.67 12.54 -32.25
N CYS A 65 34.38 12.06 -33.46
CA CYS A 65 35.35 11.33 -34.30
C CYS A 65 36.62 12.11 -34.67
N GLY A 66 36.67 13.42 -34.43
CA GLY A 66 37.88 14.25 -34.56
C GLY A 66 38.75 14.32 -33.29
N ALA A 67 38.41 13.59 -32.22
CA ALA A 67 39.14 13.58 -30.96
C ALA A 67 40.61 13.17 -31.16
N SER A 68 41.51 13.98 -30.60
CA SER A 68 42.96 13.87 -30.76
C SER A 68 43.67 13.44 -29.47
N THR A 69 43.08 13.76 -28.33
CA THR A 69 43.56 13.45 -26.98
C THR A 69 42.45 12.85 -26.12
N LEU A 70 42.82 12.18 -25.04
CA LEU A 70 41.87 11.65 -24.04
C LEU A 70 41.04 12.71 -23.29
N LYS A 71 41.32 14.01 -23.50
CA LYS A 71 40.51 15.13 -22.98
C LYS A 71 39.39 15.54 -23.94
N ASP A 72 39.48 15.14 -25.21
CA ASP A 72 38.48 15.44 -26.24
C ASP A 72 37.35 14.39 -26.24
N ALA A 73 37.52 13.29 -25.50
CA ALA A 73 36.55 12.22 -25.36
C ALA A 73 35.42 12.59 -24.39
N HIS A 74 34.18 12.25 -24.74
CA HIS A 74 33.01 12.40 -23.87
C HIS A 74 33.12 11.53 -22.61
N HIS A 75 33.62 10.30 -22.73
CA HIS A 75 33.86 9.41 -21.59
C HIS A 75 34.89 8.33 -21.92
N ARG A 76 35.59 7.84 -20.89
CA ARG A 76 36.39 6.61 -20.99
C ARG A 76 35.46 5.40 -20.91
N VAL A 77 35.68 4.41 -21.76
CA VAL A 77 34.96 3.12 -21.75
C VAL A 77 35.67 2.13 -20.84
N GLY A 78 37.01 2.12 -20.87
CA GLY A 78 37.83 1.29 -19.98
C GLY A 78 39.32 1.47 -20.24
N THR A 79 40.14 1.05 -19.27
CA THR A 79 41.60 1.16 -19.33
C THR A 79 42.25 -0.15 -18.88
N THR A 80 43.28 -0.60 -19.60
CA THR A 80 44.00 -1.83 -19.30
C THR A 80 45.42 -1.88 -19.81
N HIS A 81 46.31 -2.44 -19.00
CA HIS A 81 47.61 -2.92 -19.44
C HIS A 81 47.48 -4.11 -20.40
N ILE A 82 48.35 -4.17 -21.41
CA ILE A 82 48.42 -5.22 -22.44
C ILE A 82 49.87 -5.56 -22.84
N GLY A 83 50.05 -6.71 -23.50
CA GLY A 83 51.37 -7.13 -24.01
C GLY A 83 52.35 -7.50 -22.89
N ASP A 84 53.63 -7.20 -23.09
CA ASP A 84 54.70 -7.50 -22.13
C ASP A 84 54.72 -6.59 -20.88
N HIS A 85 53.68 -5.78 -20.67
CA HIS A 85 53.59 -4.89 -19.52
C HIS A 85 53.41 -5.69 -18.21
N THR A 86 54.12 -5.30 -17.15
CA THR A 86 54.14 -6.02 -15.85
C THR A 86 52.76 -6.27 -15.23
N LEU A 87 51.80 -5.38 -15.49
CA LEU A 87 50.41 -5.47 -15.00
C LEU A 87 49.43 -6.10 -16.02
N ALA A 88 49.89 -6.55 -17.18
CA ALA A 88 49.07 -7.27 -18.17
C ALA A 88 48.77 -8.72 -17.74
N ALA A 89 49.50 -9.27 -16.76
CA ALA A 89 49.39 -10.65 -16.25
C ALA A 89 48.02 -11.05 -15.67
N ARG A 90 47.05 -10.12 -15.65
CA ARG A 90 45.62 -10.41 -15.43
C ARG A 90 44.88 -10.96 -16.66
N HIS A 91 45.56 -11.03 -17.82
CA HIS A 91 44.99 -11.41 -19.12
C HIS A 91 45.63 -12.67 -19.72
N LEU A 92 46.07 -13.62 -18.89
CA LEU A 92 46.75 -14.84 -19.32
C LEU A 92 45.92 -15.72 -20.27
N ASP A 93 44.60 -15.64 -20.21
CA ASP A 93 43.67 -16.34 -21.12
C ASP A 93 43.60 -15.73 -22.53
N TRP A 94 44.21 -14.55 -22.73
CA TRP A 94 44.27 -13.86 -24.02
C TRP A 94 45.66 -14.02 -24.66
N HIS A 95 45.68 -14.29 -25.97
CA HIS A 95 46.92 -14.35 -26.74
C HIS A 95 47.71 -13.05 -26.59
N ASP A 96 49.01 -13.17 -26.30
CA ASP A 96 49.93 -12.08 -25.96
C ASP A 96 49.43 -11.12 -24.87
N GLN A 97 48.52 -11.56 -23.98
CA GLN A 97 47.90 -10.72 -22.96
C GLN A 97 47.20 -9.45 -23.55
N ARG A 98 46.65 -9.57 -24.76
CA ARG A 98 45.91 -8.49 -25.46
C ARG A 98 44.41 -8.84 -25.59
N PRO A 99 43.52 -8.34 -24.70
CA PRO A 99 42.09 -8.63 -24.77
C PRO A 99 41.46 -8.09 -26.06
N THR A 100 40.73 -8.94 -26.80
CA THR A 100 40.04 -8.54 -28.04
C THR A 100 38.57 -8.19 -27.83
N LYS A 101 38.08 -8.20 -26.59
CA LYS A 101 36.69 -7.85 -26.23
C LYS A 101 36.64 -6.93 -25.01
N PHE A 102 35.84 -5.88 -25.12
CA PHE A 102 35.50 -4.96 -24.04
C PHE A 102 33.98 -4.79 -23.97
N VAL A 103 33.45 -4.58 -22.77
CA VAL A 103 32.02 -4.29 -22.57
C VAL A 103 31.86 -2.79 -22.34
N TRP A 104 30.99 -2.17 -23.11
CA TRP A 104 30.68 -0.74 -23.02
C TRP A 104 29.26 -0.54 -22.53
N ILE A 105 29.11 0.10 -21.37
CA ILE A 105 27.83 0.60 -20.88
C ILE A 105 27.63 1.99 -21.49
N VAL A 106 26.59 2.14 -22.32
CA VAL A 106 26.35 3.35 -23.11
C VAL A 106 25.54 4.34 -22.28
N PRO A 107 25.99 5.60 -22.10
CA PRO A 107 25.21 6.62 -21.38
C PRO A 107 23.79 6.84 -21.95
N THR A 108 22.86 7.24 -21.08
CA THR A 108 21.44 7.54 -21.44
C THR A 108 21.25 8.87 -22.17
N ARG A 109 22.33 9.62 -22.40
CA ARG A 109 22.44 10.77 -23.30
C ARG A 109 23.78 10.67 -23.98
N ILE A 110 23.79 10.48 -25.30
CA ILE A 110 24.99 10.29 -26.09
C ILE A 110 24.75 10.77 -27.53
N GLU A 111 25.69 11.52 -28.08
CA GLU A 111 25.65 11.95 -29.49
C GLU A 111 26.48 11.00 -30.37
N GLU A 112 26.23 11.01 -31.68
CA GLU A 112 26.95 10.16 -32.62
C GLU A 112 28.44 10.52 -32.73
N GLY A 113 29.30 9.59 -32.35
CA GLY A 113 30.76 9.74 -32.30
C GLY A 113 31.51 8.43 -32.60
N CYS A 114 32.78 8.37 -32.24
CA CYS A 114 33.65 7.21 -32.50
C CYS A 114 34.26 6.69 -31.20
N LEU A 115 34.66 5.42 -31.22
CA LEU A 115 35.60 4.86 -30.24
C LEU A 115 37.02 5.23 -30.67
N HIS A 116 37.85 5.56 -29.68
CA HIS A 116 39.25 5.89 -29.83
C HIS A 116 40.08 5.00 -28.90
N ALA A 117 41.17 4.45 -29.44
CA ALA A 117 42.15 3.68 -28.70
C ALA A 117 43.41 4.52 -28.48
N TYR A 118 43.83 4.64 -27.23
CA TYR A 118 45.06 5.32 -26.83
C TYR A 118 45.97 4.33 -26.10
N LEU A 119 47.26 4.33 -26.43
CA LEU A 119 48.30 3.56 -25.74
C LEU A 119 49.26 4.56 -25.10
N ASP A 120 49.41 4.53 -23.77
CA ASP A 120 50.24 5.47 -23.01
C ASP A 120 49.94 6.95 -23.39
N ASP A 121 48.64 7.30 -23.33
CA ASP A 121 48.00 8.54 -23.80
C ASP A 121 48.15 8.88 -25.32
N GLN A 122 48.87 8.10 -26.13
CA GLN A 122 49.03 8.33 -27.58
C GLN A 122 47.94 7.65 -28.43
N PRO A 123 47.33 8.32 -29.42
CA PRO A 123 46.26 7.72 -30.25
C PRO A 123 46.79 6.65 -31.22
N VAL A 124 46.31 5.42 -31.06
CA VAL A 124 46.72 4.22 -31.82
C VAL A 124 45.60 3.57 -32.64
N GLY A 125 44.36 4.07 -32.54
CA GLY A 125 43.21 3.56 -33.29
C GLY A 125 41.94 4.42 -33.16
N THR A 126 41.04 4.32 -34.14
CA THR A 126 39.70 4.95 -34.13
C THR A 126 38.73 4.05 -34.89
N SER A 127 37.46 3.99 -34.47
CA SER A 127 36.41 3.22 -35.15
C SER A 127 35.78 4.00 -36.30
N GLU A 128 34.85 3.36 -37.04
CA GLU A 128 33.84 4.13 -37.78
C GLU A 128 32.89 4.85 -36.81
N LYS A 129 32.12 5.80 -37.33
CA LYS A 129 31.14 6.57 -36.55
C LYS A 129 29.98 5.69 -36.13
N PHE A 130 29.71 5.64 -34.83
CA PHE A 130 28.55 4.98 -34.26
C PHE A 130 27.28 5.78 -34.53
N THR A 131 26.27 5.07 -35.05
CA THR A 131 24.88 5.55 -35.05
C THR A 131 24.25 5.31 -33.68
N VAL A 132 23.48 6.28 -33.17
CA VAL A 132 22.80 6.19 -31.87
C VAL A 132 21.31 5.97 -32.11
N THR A 133 20.80 4.82 -31.65
CA THR A 133 19.38 4.49 -31.67
C THR A 133 18.78 4.62 -30.27
N LYS A 134 17.58 5.20 -30.16
CA LYS A 134 16.83 5.18 -28.89
C LYS A 134 16.33 3.77 -28.61
N ARG A 135 16.41 3.32 -27.36
CA ARG A 135 15.84 2.04 -26.92
C ARG A 135 14.32 2.04 -27.05
N VAL A 136 13.81 1.57 -28.19
CA VAL A 136 12.40 1.19 -28.30
C VAL A 136 12.25 -0.14 -27.57
N VAL A 137 12.05 -0.06 -26.25
CA VAL A 137 11.64 -1.22 -25.43
C VAL A 137 10.40 -1.80 -26.09
N LYS A 138 10.51 -3.00 -26.67
CA LYS A 138 9.32 -3.78 -27.03
C LYS A 138 8.52 -3.96 -25.74
N ARG A 139 7.28 -3.47 -25.71
CA ARG A 139 6.39 -3.64 -24.56
C ARG A 139 6.46 -5.09 -24.09
N GLY A 140 6.84 -5.28 -22.83
CA GLY A 140 6.56 -6.52 -22.12
C GLY A 140 5.04 -6.68 -21.96
N ALA A 141 4.62 -7.71 -21.23
CA ALA A 141 3.25 -7.71 -20.75
C ALA A 141 3.11 -6.58 -19.72
N THR A 142 2.17 -5.67 -19.96
CA THR A 142 1.72 -4.75 -18.91
C THR A 142 0.99 -5.54 -17.83
N PHE A 143 0.82 -4.96 -16.64
CA PHE A 143 0.02 -5.56 -15.59
C PHE A 143 -1.41 -5.90 -16.07
N ALA A 144 -2.00 -5.00 -16.86
CA ALA A 144 -3.32 -5.19 -17.47
C ALA A 144 -3.40 -6.34 -18.49
N ASP A 145 -2.27 -6.80 -19.05
CA ASP A 145 -2.24 -7.95 -19.98
C ASP A 145 -2.24 -9.31 -19.24
N VAL A 146 -2.02 -9.33 -17.92
CA VAL A 146 -1.88 -10.57 -17.11
C VAL A 146 -2.73 -10.64 -15.85
N ALA A 147 -3.23 -9.51 -15.36
CA ALA A 147 -4.11 -9.44 -14.19
C ALA A 147 -5.57 -9.68 -14.56
N ASP A 148 -6.29 -10.41 -13.70
CA ASP A 148 -7.77 -10.52 -13.72
C ASP A 148 -8.36 -9.51 -12.71
N PRO A 149 -9.02 -8.41 -13.14
CA PRO A 149 -9.63 -7.43 -12.23
C PRO A 149 -10.89 -7.92 -11.51
N MET A 150 -11.35 -9.14 -11.76
CA MET A 150 -12.45 -9.77 -11.03
C MET A 150 -11.97 -10.92 -10.12
N GLY A 151 -10.67 -11.25 -10.12
CA GLY A 151 -10.15 -12.42 -9.43
C GLY A 151 -8.69 -12.29 -8.96
N PRO A 152 -7.99 -13.41 -8.75
CA PRO A 152 -6.59 -13.44 -8.34
C PRO A 152 -5.65 -12.81 -9.38
N TRP A 153 -5.45 -11.49 -9.29
CA TRP A 153 -4.63 -10.73 -10.24
C TRP A 153 -3.15 -11.16 -10.27
N PHE A 154 -2.68 -11.82 -9.21
CA PHE A 154 -1.30 -12.23 -9.03
C PHE A 154 -0.95 -13.58 -9.69
N ASP A 155 -1.95 -14.41 -10.06
CA ASP A 155 -1.73 -15.71 -10.70
C ASP A 155 -0.92 -15.54 -12.00
N GLY A 156 -1.29 -14.56 -12.84
CA GLY A 156 -0.56 -14.25 -14.08
C GLY A 156 0.88 -13.76 -13.85
N VAL A 157 1.14 -13.08 -12.72
CA VAL A 157 2.45 -12.49 -12.38
C VAL A 157 3.48 -13.55 -12.00
N GLU A 158 3.10 -14.52 -11.17
CA GLU A 158 4.02 -15.58 -10.73
C GLU A 158 4.46 -16.47 -11.91
N TYR A 159 3.58 -16.67 -12.91
CA TYR A 159 3.89 -17.46 -14.11
C TYR A 159 4.56 -16.66 -15.26
N LEU A 160 4.92 -15.38 -15.06
CA LEU A 160 5.62 -14.58 -16.08
C LEU A 160 7.01 -15.13 -16.41
N LYS A 161 7.12 -15.77 -17.57
CA LYS A 161 8.39 -16.28 -18.16
C LYS A 161 9.09 -15.28 -19.07
N GLN A 162 8.73 -13.99 -19.00
CA GLN A 162 9.42 -12.95 -19.76
C GLN A 162 10.86 -12.78 -19.25
N LYS A 163 11.80 -12.56 -20.16
CA LYS A 163 13.19 -12.33 -19.80
C LYS A 163 13.33 -10.92 -19.24
N GLU A 164 13.89 -10.82 -18.04
CA GLU A 164 14.27 -9.54 -17.43
C GLU A 164 15.13 -8.68 -18.40
N PRO A 165 14.95 -7.35 -18.41
CA PRO A 165 15.90 -6.43 -19.02
C PRO A 165 17.33 -6.59 -18.47
N ASP A 166 18.31 -5.99 -19.14
CA ASP A 166 19.66 -5.92 -18.60
C ASP A 166 19.76 -5.03 -17.34
N ALA A 167 20.79 -5.26 -16.53
CA ALA A 167 20.99 -4.55 -15.26
C ALA A 167 21.19 -3.03 -15.41
N VAL A 168 21.57 -2.53 -16.60
CA VAL A 168 21.69 -1.08 -16.85
C VAL A 168 20.30 -0.47 -17.02
N PHE A 169 19.42 -1.12 -17.80
CA PHE A 169 18.00 -0.75 -17.83
C PHE A 169 17.38 -0.77 -16.43
N VAL A 170 17.52 -1.88 -15.70
CA VAL A 170 16.95 -2.02 -14.33
C VAL A 170 17.47 -0.91 -13.40
N SER A 171 18.79 -0.63 -13.40
CA SER A 171 19.36 0.48 -12.64
C SER A 171 18.83 1.85 -13.08
N SER A 172 18.61 2.07 -14.37
CA SER A 172 18.07 3.33 -14.88
C SER A 172 16.62 3.56 -14.42
N VAL A 173 15.80 2.51 -14.40
CA VAL A 173 14.42 2.55 -13.89
C VAL A 173 14.41 2.81 -12.39
N LYS A 174 15.24 2.11 -11.60
CA LYS A 174 15.30 2.30 -10.14
C LYS A 174 15.82 3.68 -9.71
N SER A 175 16.46 4.42 -10.62
CA SER A 175 16.89 5.81 -10.38
C SER A 175 15.78 6.86 -10.51
N LYS A 176 14.62 6.50 -11.10
CA LYS A 176 13.47 7.38 -11.34
C LYS A 176 12.90 7.97 -10.05
N LYS A 177 12.34 9.18 -10.11
CA LYS A 177 11.76 9.88 -8.96
C LYS A 177 10.27 9.56 -8.84
N PHE A 178 9.88 8.86 -7.77
CA PHE A 178 8.49 8.43 -7.52
C PHE A 178 7.78 9.35 -6.52
N GLY A 179 6.58 9.81 -6.85
CA GLY A 179 5.70 10.52 -5.93
C GLY A 179 4.72 9.56 -5.27
N ILE A 180 4.44 9.77 -3.98
CA ILE A 180 3.38 9.06 -3.27
C ILE A 180 2.47 10.12 -2.66
N LEU A 181 1.22 10.18 -3.12
CA LEU A 181 0.25 11.17 -2.66
C LEU A 181 -0.58 10.56 -1.53
N GLY A 182 -0.41 11.07 -0.32
CA GLY A 182 -0.95 10.52 0.93
C GLY A 182 0.00 9.54 1.63
N ALA A 183 0.09 9.69 2.96
CA ALA A 183 0.69 8.77 3.93
C ALA A 183 -0.39 7.91 4.63
N GLY A 184 -1.51 7.65 3.94
CA GLY A 184 -2.42 6.56 4.29
C GLY A 184 -1.69 5.22 4.26
N ILE A 185 -2.24 4.19 4.91
CA ILE A 185 -1.54 2.90 5.07
C ILE A 185 -1.12 2.26 3.73
N SER A 186 -1.87 2.49 2.65
CA SER A 186 -1.52 2.10 1.29
C SER A 186 -0.27 2.83 0.76
N GLY A 187 -0.20 4.16 0.88
CA GLY A 187 0.98 4.95 0.49
C GLY A 187 2.22 4.60 1.32
N LEU A 188 2.05 4.36 2.62
CA LEU A 188 3.12 3.87 3.50
C LEU A 188 3.63 2.48 3.08
N HIS A 189 2.73 1.55 2.77
CA HIS A 189 3.10 0.21 2.34
C HIS A 189 3.78 0.22 0.97
N THR A 190 3.31 1.04 0.01
CA THR A 190 4.02 1.25 -1.26
C THR A 190 5.42 1.80 -1.05
N ALA A 191 5.63 2.77 -0.14
CA ALA A 191 6.97 3.29 0.16
C ALA A 191 7.93 2.20 0.67
N LEU A 192 7.44 1.32 1.54
CA LEU A 192 8.16 0.14 2.04
C LEU A 192 8.44 -0.88 0.92
N ILE A 193 7.47 -1.14 0.03
CA ILE A 193 7.63 -2.04 -1.11
C ILE A 193 8.73 -1.51 -2.05
N LEU A 194 8.70 -0.23 -2.42
CA LEU A 194 9.71 0.41 -3.28
C LEU A 194 11.12 0.26 -2.68
N ASP A 195 11.30 0.55 -1.39
CA ASP A 195 12.59 0.33 -0.71
C ASP A 195 13.02 -1.15 -0.73
N SER A 196 12.08 -2.10 -0.54
CA SER A 196 12.38 -3.54 -0.53
C SER A 196 12.87 -4.11 -1.88
N VAL A 197 12.65 -3.39 -2.98
CA VAL A 197 13.13 -3.75 -4.34
C VAL A 197 14.25 -2.83 -4.84
N GLY A 198 14.76 -1.92 -4.00
CA GLY A 198 15.88 -1.02 -4.32
C GLY A 198 15.50 0.28 -5.03
N ILE A 199 14.22 0.68 -5.00
CA ILE A 199 13.75 1.99 -5.47
C ILE A 199 13.70 2.92 -4.27
N HIS A 200 14.73 3.75 -4.09
CA HIS A 200 14.86 4.62 -2.92
C HIS A 200 14.53 6.09 -3.17
N ASN A 201 14.47 6.50 -4.45
CA ASN A 201 14.20 7.87 -4.89
C ASN A 201 12.69 8.16 -4.92
N TRP A 202 12.03 8.04 -3.77
CA TRP A 202 10.61 8.35 -3.61
C TRP A 202 10.37 9.46 -2.58
N LYS A 203 9.21 10.12 -2.68
CA LYS A 203 8.78 11.17 -1.75
C LYS A 203 7.27 11.12 -1.52
N ILE A 204 6.87 11.08 -0.25
CA ILE A 204 5.47 11.17 0.18
C ILE A 204 5.07 12.63 0.37
N LEU A 205 3.92 13.02 -0.18
CA LEU A 205 3.24 14.29 0.12
C LEU A 205 1.98 13.97 0.93
N GLU A 206 1.98 14.28 2.23
CA GLU A 206 0.83 14.14 3.12
C GLU A 206 0.26 15.51 3.48
N SER A 207 -1.05 15.61 3.44
CA SER A 207 -1.86 16.76 3.81
C SER A 207 -2.06 16.94 5.32
N ASP A 208 -2.09 15.88 6.11
CA ASP A 208 -2.12 15.89 7.58
C ASP A 208 -0.69 16.12 8.15
N SER A 209 -0.62 16.32 9.47
CA SER A 209 0.55 16.22 10.34
C SER A 209 0.85 14.78 10.81
N ARG A 210 -0.15 13.89 10.73
CA ARG A 210 -0.14 12.50 11.23
C ARG A 210 0.06 11.48 10.10
N LEU A 211 0.41 10.24 10.45
CA LEU A 211 0.51 9.09 9.54
C LEU A 211 -0.75 8.20 9.59
N GLY A 212 -1.00 7.47 8.51
CA GLY A 212 -1.97 6.36 8.44
C GLY A 212 -3.35 6.72 7.92
N GLY A 213 -3.65 7.99 7.65
CA GLY A 213 -4.96 8.44 7.19
C GLY A 213 -6.07 7.99 8.15
N ARG A 214 -7.04 7.21 7.63
CA ARG A 214 -8.17 6.69 8.42
C ARG A 214 -7.83 5.73 9.56
N ILE A 215 -6.59 5.27 9.69
CA ILE A 215 -6.13 4.55 10.89
C ILE A 215 -5.89 5.56 12.03
N TYR A 216 -6.95 5.92 12.75
CA TYR A 216 -6.94 6.94 13.80
C TYR A 216 -7.40 6.44 15.18
N THR A 217 -6.48 6.49 16.14
CA THR A 217 -6.72 6.32 17.58
C THR A 217 -6.71 7.67 18.27
N THR A 218 -7.70 7.97 19.12
CA THR A 218 -7.69 9.14 19.99
C THR A 218 -7.22 8.77 21.40
N TYR A 219 -6.48 9.66 22.07
CA TYR A 219 -5.99 9.51 23.44
C TYR A 219 -6.52 10.69 24.25
N LEU A 220 -7.43 10.43 25.19
CA LEU A 220 -8.13 11.50 25.91
C LEU A 220 -7.26 12.08 27.02
N ASN A 221 -7.57 13.30 27.45
CA ASN A 221 -6.88 14.02 28.53
C ASN A 221 -5.36 14.22 28.31
N ASN A 222 -4.89 14.25 27.05
CA ASN A 222 -3.47 14.36 26.66
C ASN A 222 -2.57 13.20 27.18
N THR A 223 -3.15 12.03 27.43
CA THR A 223 -2.43 10.85 27.93
C THR A 223 -1.54 10.21 26.89
N SER A 224 -0.52 9.49 27.37
CA SER A 224 0.33 8.62 26.56
C SER A 224 -0.36 7.30 26.20
N PRO A 225 0.10 6.59 25.16
CA PRO A 225 -0.45 5.27 24.80
C PRO A 225 -0.28 4.21 25.91
N ASP A 226 0.68 4.38 26.81
CA ASP A 226 0.95 3.51 27.96
C ASP A 226 -0.08 3.61 29.09
N GLU A 227 -0.92 4.66 29.10
CA GLU A 227 -1.97 4.88 30.11
C GLU A 227 -3.33 4.27 29.72
N TYR A 228 -3.43 3.67 28.52
CA TYR A 228 -4.62 3.00 27.99
C TYR A 228 -5.93 3.85 27.95
N GLN A 229 -5.82 5.18 28.02
CA GLN A 229 -6.95 6.12 27.94
C GLN A 229 -7.31 6.49 26.50
N TYR A 230 -7.49 5.47 25.65
CA TYR A 230 -7.72 5.63 24.22
C TYR A 230 -8.98 4.93 23.74
N HIS A 231 -9.46 5.33 22.56
CA HIS A 231 -10.28 4.44 21.72
C HIS A 231 -10.06 4.72 20.24
N GLU A 232 -10.47 3.77 19.41
CA GLU A 232 -10.37 3.83 17.96
C GLU A 232 -11.53 4.62 17.34
N LEU A 233 -11.18 5.71 16.64
CA LEU A 233 -12.11 6.48 15.80
C LEU A 233 -12.01 6.06 14.31
N GLY A 234 -10.94 5.37 13.94
CA GLY A 234 -10.78 4.62 12.68
C GLY A 234 -11.20 3.14 12.77
N PRO A 235 -10.60 2.23 11.98
CA PRO A 235 -10.73 0.77 12.13
C PRO A 235 -10.29 0.30 13.53
N MET A 236 -10.90 -0.78 14.04
CA MET A 236 -10.80 -1.13 15.48
C MET A 236 -10.25 -2.53 15.79
N ARG A 237 -10.34 -3.45 14.82
CA ARG A 237 -10.13 -4.89 15.03
C ARG A 237 -9.91 -5.64 13.73
N PHE A 238 -9.39 -6.86 13.83
CA PHE A 238 -9.14 -7.80 12.74
C PHE A 238 -9.82 -9.14 13.06
N PRO A 239 -10.55 -9.76 12.11
CA PRO A 239 -11.17 -11.07 12.28
C PRO A 239 -10.11 -12.16 12.07
N MET A 240 -9.91 -13.06 13.05
CA MET A 240 -8.76 -13.97 13.04
C MET A 240 -9.11 -15.40 12.62
N THR A 241 -10.11 -16.00 13.28
CA THR A 241 -10.53 -17.38 13.02
C THR A 241 -12.04 -17.52 13.11
N ILE A 242 -12.57 -18.44 12.31
CA ILE A 242 -13.96 -18.91 12.37
C ILE A 242 -13.95 -20.33 12.91
N LYS A 243 -14.92 -20.63 13.77
CA LYS A 243 -15.16 -21.95 14.32
C LYS A 243 -16.50 -22.48 13.82
N ASP A 244 -16.44 -23.58 13.09
CA ASP A 244 -17.60 -24.31 12.61
C ASP A 244 -18.37 -24.93 13.80
N ALA A 245 -19.69 -24.74 13.84
CA ALA A 245 -20.52 -25.11 14.98
C ALA A 245 -20.80 -26.62 15.07
N ASP A 246 -20.90 -27.31 13.93
CA ASP A 246 -21.29 -28.71 13.85
C ASP A 246 -20.10 -29.66 14.02
N THR A 247 -18.97 -29.31 13.41
CA THR A 247 -17.73 -30.09 13.41
C THR A 247 -16.75 -29.69 14.52
N ASN A 248 -16.94 -28.51 15.12
CA ASN A 248 -16.02 -27.88 16.06
C ASN A 248 -14.61 -27.60 15.45
N GLU A 249 -14.45 -27.67 14.12
CA GLU A 249 -13.23 -27.23 13.42
C GLU A 249 -13.02 -25.73 13.58
N THR A 250 -11.76 -25.27 13.66
CA THR A 250 -11.42 -23.84 13.67
C THR A 250 -10.43 -23.55 12.54
N PHE A 251 -10.74 -22.58 11.69
CA PHE A 251 -9.93 -22.22 10.52
C PHE A 251 -9.67 -20.71 10.46
N PRO A 252 -8.48 -20.28 9.96
CA PRO A 252 -8.11 -18.88 9.91
C PRO A 252 -8.76 -18.15 8.73
N ILE A 253 -9.05 -16.86 8.94
CA ILE A 253 -9.31 -15.92 7.86
C ILE A 253 -7.96 -15.51 7.27
N LYS A 254 -7.74 -15.79 5.99
CA LYS A 254 -6.40 -15.86 5.38
C LYS A 254 -5.83 -14.52 4.95
N ASP A 255 -6.66 -13.64 4.43
CA ASP A 255 -6.32 -12.30 3.93
C ASP A 255 -5.68 -11.40 5.01
N GLN A 256 -6.17 -11.47 6.25
CA GLN A 256 -5.64 -10.71 7.39
C GLN A 256 -4.16 -11.03 7.73
N GLN A 257 -3.60 -12.14 7.22
CA GLN A 257 -2.17 -12.44 7.37
C GLN A 257 -1.27 -11.39 6.72
N LEU A 258 -1.76 -10.63 5.73
CA LEU A 258 -1.08 -9.46 5.18
C LEU A 258 -0.80 -8.39 6.23
N VAL A 259 -1.77 -8.13 7.12
CA VAL A 259 -1.64 -7.14 8.21
C VAL A 259 -0.67 -7.65 9.28
N LEU A 260 -0.78 -8.92 9.67
CA LEU A 260 0.14 -9.56 10.63
C LEU A 260 1.59 -9.53 10.12
N GLN A 261 1.79 -9.82 8.83
CA GLN A 261 3.10 -9.77 8.21
C GLN A 261 3.68 -8.36 8.21
N LEU A 262 2.90 -7.35 7.84
CA LEU A 262 3.37 -5.96 7.82
C LEU A 262 3.84 -5.52 9.20
N ALA A 263 3.08 -5.83 10.25
CA ALA A 263 3.48 -5.58 11.63
C ALA A 263 4.82 -6.24 11.98
N ASN A 264 5.03 -7.51 11.62
CA ASN A 264 6.30 -8.21 11.85
C ASN A 264 7.47 -7.56 11.09
N VAL A 265 7.29 -7.21 9.80
CA VAL A 265 8.31 -6.54 9.00
C VAL A 265 8.68 -5.16 9.59
N LEU A 266 7.69 -4.40 10.08
CA LEU A 266 7.94 -3.12 10.75
C LEU A 266 8.61 -3.30 12.11
N ASN A 267 8.28 -4.35 12.88
CA ASN A 267 8.96 -4.66 14.13
C ASN A 267 10.43 -4.99 13.88
N ASP A 268 10.74 -5.83 12.91
CA ASP A 268 12.12 -6.20 12.55
C ASP A 268 12.92 -5.01 12.01
N LEU A 269 12.34 -4.18 11.13
CA LEU A 269 13.01 -2.99 10.60
C LEU A 269 13.28 -1.91 11.67
N ASN A 270 12.45 -1.84 12.71
CA ASN A 270 12.69 -0.98 13.87
C ASN A 270 13.52 -1.68 14.97
N GLY A 271 14.20 -2.79 14.67
CA GLY A 271 15.07 -3.50 15.62
C GLY A 271 14.35 -4.06 16.84
N ASN A 272 13.03 -4.28 16.74
CA ASN A 272 12.11 -4.65 17.82
C ASN A 272 12.06 -3.62 18.98
N ASP A 273 12.23 -2.33 18.69
CA ASP A 273 12.02 -1.23 19.65
C ASP A 273 10.59 -1.24 20.21
N SER A 274 10.45 -1.44 21.53
CA SER A 274 9.16 -1.48 22.23
C SER A 274 8.32 -0.20 22.14
N THR A 275 8.93 0.94 21.80
CA THR A 275 8.24 2.23 21.59
C THR A 275 7.64 2.36 20.19
N LEU A 276 8.05 1.51 19.25
CA LEU A 276 7.58 1.45 17.86
C LEU A 276 6.89 0.12 17.51
N ALA A 277 7.03 -0.89 18.37
CA ALA A 277 6.43 -2.20 18.19
C ALA A 277 4.92 -2.14 17.92
N VAL A 278 4.49 -2.89 16.91
CA VAL A 278 3.11 -3.21 16.56
C VAL A 278 2.83 -4.60 17.11
N LYS A 279 2.07 -4.65 18.21
CA LYS A 279 1.74 -5.87 18.95
C LYS A 279 0.25 -6.11 18.90
N PHE A 280 -0.18 -7.28 18.45
CA PHE A 280 -1.58 -7.68 18.52
C PHE A 280 -1.94 -8.20 19.92
N ILE A 281 -3.16 -7.89 20.36
CA ILE A 281 -3.81 -8.41 21.56
C ILE A 281 -5.24 -8.87 21.21
N PRO A 282 -5.86 -9.75 22.01
CA PRO A 282 -7.23 -10.19 21.76
C PRO A 282 -8.23 -9.02 21.76
N TRP A 283 -9.23 -9.09 20.88
CA TRP A 283 -10.40 -8.22 20.88
C TRP A 283 -11.64 -9.04 21.29
N ILE A 284 -12.36 -8.56 22.31
CA ILE A 284 -13.63 -9.14 22.73
C ILE A 284 -14.71 -8.54 21.84
N GLN A 285 -15.19 -9.30 20.85
CA GLN A 285 -16.23 -8.83 19.94
C GLN A 285 -17.63 -8.82 20.58
N ALA A 286 -17.90 -9.74 21.51
CA ALA A 286 -19.12 -9.77 22.31
C ALA A 286 -18.86 -10.39 23.68
N SER A 287 -19.53 -9.89 24.72
CA SER A 287 -19.56 -10.47 26.07
C SER A 287 -20.99 -10.79 26.52
N ASP A 288 -21.15 -11.60 27.56
CA ASP A 288 -22.44 -12.05 28.10
C ASP A 288 -23.43 -10.89 28.36
N ASN A 289 -22.93 -9.79 28.91
CA ASN A 289 -23.72 -8.62 29.32
C ASN A 289 -23.62 -7.45 28.32
N THR A 290 -22.97 -7.62 27.16
CA THR A 290 -22.96 -6.59 26.11
C THR A 290 -24.42 -6.24 25.74
N PRO A 291 -24.80 -4.94 25.70
CA PRO A 291 -26.18 -4.54 25.41
C PRO A 291 -26.65 -4.95 24.01
N VAL A 292 -27.97 -5.09 23.85
CA VAL A 292 -28.61 -5.48 22.58
C VAL A 292 -29.79 -4.57 22.22
N VAL A 293 -30.19 -4.61 20.95
CA VAL A 293 -31.36 -3.87 20.44
C VAL A 293 -32.65 -4.47 21.02
N THR A 294 -33.30 -3.76 21.94
CA THR A 294 -34.62 -4.13 22.48
C THR A 294 -35.29 -2.92 23.15
N SER A 295 -36.61 -2.80 23.02
CA SER A 295 -37.45 -1.85 23.77
C SER A 295 -37.68 -2.28 25.22
N LYS A 296 -37.35 -3.52 25.56
CA LYS A 296 -37.49 -4.06 26.91
C LYS A 296 -36.39 -3.47 27.81
N ARG A 297 -36.71 -3.36 29.10
CA ARG A 297 -35.80 -2.89 30.15
C ARG A 297 -35.92 -3.84 31.35
N ARG A 298 -34.86 -3.94 32.14
CA ARG A 298 -34.85 -4.62 33.44
C ARG A 298 -35.73 -3.88 34.47
N PRO A 299 -36.07 -4.49 35.63
CA PRO A 299 -36.83 -3.82 36.68
C PRO A 299 -36.19 -2.56 37.28
N ASP A 300 -34.88 -2.37 37.11
CA ASP A 300 -34.13 -1.16 37.49
C ASP A 300 -34.15 -0.06 36.41
N GLY A 301 -34.69 -0.35 35.22
CA GLY A 301 -34.72 0.53 34.05
C GLY A 301 -33.58 0.34 33.05
N THR A 302 -32.58 -0.51 33.31
CA THR A 302 -31.42 -0.71 32.42
C THR A 302 -31.71 -1.63 31.22
N ILE A 303 -30.84 -1.64 30.21
CA ILE A 303 -30.98 -2.51 29.03
C ILE A 303 -30.43 -3.92 29.32
N PRO A 304 -31.18 -5.00 29.01
CA PRO A 304 -30.74 -6.38 29.26
C PRO A 304 -29.55 -6.80 28.38
N GLY A 305 -28.76 -7.76 28.88
CA GLY A 305 -27.56 -8.26 28.23
C GLY A 305 -27.82 -9.34 27.19
N LYS A 306 -26.90 -9.54 26.23
CA LYS A 306 -27.01 -10.57 25.17
C LYS A 306 -27.41 -11.96 25.69
N LYS A 307 -26.77 -12.44 26.76
CA LYS A 307 -27.04 -13.76 27.37
C LYS A 307 -28.38 -13.82 28.11
N GLU A 308 -28.79 -12.69 28.69
CA GLU A 308 -30.05 -12.54 29.42
C GLU A 308 -31.25 -12.62 28.46
N VAL A 309 -31.17 -11.92 27.31
CA VAL A 309 -32.16 -11.98 26.24
C VAL A 309 -32.19 -13.36 25.57
N ALA A 310 -31.03 -13.99 25.37
CA ALA A 310 -30.95 -15.36 24.85
C ALA A 310 -31.55 -16.41 25.81
N ALA A 311 -31.49 -16.18 27.12
CA ALA A 311 -32.10 -17.05 28.14
C ALA A 311 -33.60 -16.75 28.37
N ASN A 312 -34.06 -15.54 28.05
CA ASN A 312 -35.45 -15.12 28.22
C ASN A 312 -35.94 -14.26 27.05
N ALA A 313 -36.63 -14.90 26.11
CA ALA A 313 -37.19 -14.26 24.92
C ALA A 313 -38.20 -13.12 25.20
N THR A 314 -38.75 -13.01 26.42
CA THR A 314 -39.62 -11.86 26.78
C THR A 314 -38.87 -10.53 26.92
N LEU A 315 -37.53 -10.58 26.96
CA LEU A 315 -36.64 -9.42 26.93
C LEU A 315 -36.19 -9.02 25.51
N ALA A 316 -36.56 -9.79 24.49
CA ALA A 316 -36.41 -9.41 23.09
C ALA A 316 -37.60 -8.56 22.62
N ASP A 317 -37.41 -7.83 21.52
CA ASP A 317 -38.54 -7.40 20.70
C ASP A 317 -38.94 -8.52 19.74
N VAL A 318 -40.25 -8.68 19.55
CA VAL A 318 -40.80 -9.58 18.53
C VAL A 318 -40.85 -8.79 17.23
N VAL A 319 -40.16 -9.27 16.20
CA VAL A 319 -40.27 -8.71 14.84
C VAL A 319 -41.66 -9.03 14.30
N THR A 320 -42.40 -7.99 13.91
CA THR A 320 -43.78 -8.10 13.41
C THR A 320 -43.86 -7.57 11.99
N TRP A 321 -43.92 -8.48 11.02
CA TRP A 321 -44.12 -8.14 9.61
C TRP A 321 -45.56 -7.77 9.29
N SER A 322 -45.74 -6.85 8.35
CA SER A 322 -47.03 -6.53 7.71
C SER A 322 -47.67 -7.75 7.04
N ASN A 323 -46.84 -8.56 6.36
CA ASN A 323 -47.20 -9.82 5.75
C ASN A 323 -46.14 -10.89 6.08
N ALA A 324 -46.37 -11.65 7.15
CA ALA A 324 -45.39 -12.61 7.66
C ALA A 324 -44.96 -13.67 6.62
N THR A 325 -45.88 -14.19 5.82
CA THR A 325 -45.55 -15.22 4.80
C THR A 325 -44.68 -14.64 3.69
N ALA A 326 -45.02 -13.47 3.15
CA ALA A 326 -44.19 -12.85 2.10
C ALA A 326 -42.81 -12.39 2.62
N ALA A 327 -42.72 -12.04 3.91
CA ALA A 327 -41.45 -11.72 4.56
C ALA A 327 -40.59 -12.97 4.78
N GLU A 328 -41.20 -14.09 5.18
CA GLU A 328 -40.53 -15.41 5.29
C GLU A 328 -40.02 -15.88 3.91
N GLU A 329 -40.86 -15.83 2.87
CA GLU A 329 -40.49 -16.12 1.47
C GLU A 329 -39.33 -15.23 0.97
N ALA A 330 -39.29 -13.96 1.35
CA ALA A 330 -38.22 -13.03 0.98
C ALA A 330 -36.90 -13.27 1.75
N VAL A 331 -36.98 -13.60 3.04
CA VAL A 331 -35.80 -14.00 3.85
C VAL A 331 -35.21 -15.30 3.31
N ASP A 332 -36.03 -16.30 3.00
CA ASP A 332 -35.60 -17.56 2.41
C ASP A 332 -34.99 -17.35 1.01
N ALA A 333 -35.55 -16.46 0.19
CA ALA A 333 -34.98 -16.12 -1.11
C ALA A 333 -33.59 -15.47 -0.99
N LEU A 334 -33.39 -14.54 -0.05
CA LEU A 334 -32.07 -13.96 0.23
C LEU A 334 -31.09 -15.01 0.78
N ALA A 335 -31.53 -15.91 1.66
CA ALA A 335 -30.71 -17.00 2.16
C ALA A 335 -30.29 -17.97 1.03
N ALA A 336 -31.22 -18.27 0.10
CA ALA A 336 -31.01 -19.19 -1.01
C ALA A 336 -30.01 -18.68 -2.06
N ILE A 337 -30.03 -17.38 -2.42
CA ILE A 337 -29.02 -16.83 -3.36
C ILE A 337 -27.64 -16.70 -2.71
N LYS A 338 -27.59 -16.26 -1.44
CA LYS A 338 -26.33 -16.09 -0.71
C LYS A 338 -25.64 -17.42 -0.46
N ALA A 339 -26.42 -18.46 -0.15
CA ALA A 339 -25.99 -19.85 0.02
C ALA A 339 -24.76 -20.00 0.95
N LEU A 340 -24.71 -19.25 2.06
CA LEU A 340 -23.63 -19.29 3.04
C LEU A 340 -23.66 -20.57 3.90
N ASP A 341 -23.44 -21.70 3.25
CA ASP A 341 -23.13 -22.96 3.91
C ASP A 341 -21.67 -22.99 4.42
N LYS A 342 -21.36 -24.00 5.24
CA LYS A 342 -20.04 -24.22 5.84
C LYS A 342 -18.89 -24.30 4.82
N GLU A 343 -19.14 -24.82 3.62
CA GLU A 343 -18.11 -25.00 2.58
C GLU A 343 -17.85 -23.67 1.88
N ARG A 344 -18.90 -22.89 1.59
CA ARG A 344 -18.79 -21.50 1.12
C ARG A 344 -18.09 -20.60 2.14
N ILE A 345 -18.48 -20.65 3.42
CA ILE A 345 -17.84 -19.87 4.50
C ILE A 345 -16.34 -20.20 4.61
N LYS A 346 -15.99 -21.49 4.61
CA LYS A 346 -14.60 -21.95 4.69
C LYS A 346 -13.78 -21.61 3.44
N PHE A 347 -14.40 -21.64 2.26
CA PHE A 347 -13.78 -21.19 1.01
C PHE A 347 -13.53 -19.67 1.02
N TYR A 348 -14.51 -18.87 1.43
CA TYR A 348 -14.41 -17.40 1.47
C TYR A 348 -13.34 -16.93 2.46
N ALA A 349 -13.32 -17.47 3.68
CA ALA A 349 -12.25 -17.23 4.65
C ALA A 349 -10.87 -17.73 4.18
N GLY A 350 -10.83 -18.74 3.31
CA GLY A 350 -9.60 -19.33 2.78
C GLY A 350 -8.99 -18.60 1.58
N ASN A 351 -9.81 -17.99 0.71
CA ASN A 351 -9.37 -17.34 -0.52
C ASN A 351 -10.37 -16.26 -1.00
N VAL A 352 -10.34 -15.08 -0.39
CA VAL A 352 -11.20 -13.94 -0.74
C VAL A 352 -11.11 -13.51 -2.22
N PHE A 353 -9.96 -13.75 -2.88
CA PHE A 353 -9.76 -13.42 -4.29
C PHE A 353 -10.54 -14.33 -5.25
N ARG A 354 -10.65 -15.63 -4.92
CA ARG A 354 -11.52 -16.55 -5.67
C ARG A 354 -12.98 -16.47 -5.22
N ALA A 355 -13.23 -16.07 -3.97
CA ALA A 355 -14.56 -15.76 -3.47
C ALA A 355 -15.22 -14.59 -4.22
N HIS A 356 -14.50 -13.47 -4.39
CA HIS A 356 -14.96 -12.34 -5.21
C HIS A 356 -15.24 -12.77 -6.65
N LYS A 357 -14.36 -13.58 -7.25
CA LYS A 357 -14.57 -14.10 -8.60
C LYS A 357 -15.83 -14.96 -8.72
N GLN A 358 -16.04 -15.89 -7.78
CA GLN A 358 -17.26 -16.69 -7.72
C GLN A 358 -18.50 -15.80 -7.56
N ALA A 359 -18.45 -14.79 -6.69
CA ALA A 359 -19.56 -13.86 -6.47
C ALA A 359 -19.91 -13.05 -7.74
N VAL A 360 -18.93 -12.72 -8.59
CA VAL A 360 -19.15 -12.13 -9.92
C VAL A 360 -19.73 -13.15 -10.90
N GLU A 361 -19.19 -14.37 -10.95
CA GLU A 361 -19.63 -15.43 -11.87
C GLU A 361 -21.02 -16.00 -11.55
N GLU A 362 -21.46 -15.90 -10.28
CA GLU A 362 -22.80 -16.30 -9.80
C GLU A 362 -23.82 -15.14 -9.76
N GLY A 363 -23.42 -13.91 -10.11
CA GLY A 363 -24.32 -12.75 -10.17
C GLY A 363 -24.66 -12.10 -8.83
N LEU A 364 -23.95 -12.41 -7.74
CA LEU A 364 -24.14 -11.75 -6.43
C LEU A 364 -23.84 -10.24 -6.50
N LEU A 365 -22.98 -9.82 -7.44
CA LEU A 365 -22.67 -8.41 -7.65
C LEU A 365 -23.63 -7.66 -8.60
N ASP A 366 -24.57 -8.38 -9.25
CA ASP A 366 -25.47 -7.79 -10.25
C ASP A 366 -26.69 -7.06 -9.62
N PHE A 367 -26.97 -7.32 -8.35
CA PHE A 367 -28.11 -6.77 -7.60
C PHE A 367 -27.73 -6.44 -6.16
N SER A 368 -28.35 -5.40 -5.59
CA SER A 368 -28.51 -5.27 -4.14
C SER A 368 -29.60 -6.22 -3.64
N GLU A 369 -29.66 -6.48 -2.33
CA GLU A 369 -30.72 -7.30 -1.74
C GLU A 369 -32.13 -6.76 -2.09
N VAL A 370 -32.27 -5.43 -2.06
CA VAL A 370 -33.50 -4.70 -2.39
C VAL A 370 -33.88 -4.93 -3.85
N GLU A 371 -32.94 -4.78 -4.79
CA GLU A 371 -33.20 -4.99 -6.22
C GLU A 371 -33.48 -6.48 -6.53
N TYR A 372 -32.79 -7.41 -5.87
CA TYR A 372 -33.03 -8.85 -6.02
C TYR A 372 -34.47 -9.22 -5.62
N LEU A 373 -34.91 -8.80 -4.42
CA LEU A 373 -36.27 -9.03 -3.96
C LEU A 373 -37.31 -8.35 -4.88
N ARG A 374 -37.05 -7.12 -5.33
CA ARG A 374 -38.01 -6.34 -6.15
C ARG A 374 -38.10 -6.76 -7.61
N HIS A 375 -37.03 -7.31 -8.19
CA HIS A 375 -36.92 -7.53 -9.63
C HIS A 375 -36.68 -8.99 -10.05
N VAL A 376 -36.15 -9.84 -9.16
CA VAL A 376 -36.00 -11.28 -9.41
C VAL A 376 -37.08 -12.09 -8.70
N ILE A 377 -37.35 -11.80 -7.43
CA ILE A 377 -38.38 -12.51 -6.63
C ILE A 377 -39.78 -11.92 -6.84
N GLY A 378 -39.88 -10.59 -6.93
CA GLY A 378 -41.14 -9.86 -7.09
C GLY A 378 -41.86 -9.51 -5.78
N THR A 379 -41.20 -9.67 -4.63
CA THR A 379 -41.65 -9.23 -3.29
C THR A 379 -42.15 -7.78 -3.35
N ASP A 380 -43.26 -7.45 -2.68
CA ASP A 380 -43.83 -6.09 -2.74
C ASP A 380 -42.96 -5.04 -2.01
N LEU A 381 -43.21 -3.77 -2.29
CA LEU A 381 -42.39 -2.65 -1.78
C LEU A 381 -42.31 -2.57 -0.25
N ASN A 382 -43.41 -2.87 0.46
CA ASN A 382 -43.46 -2.75 1.91
C ASN A 382 -42.77 -3.95 2.55
N THR A 383 -43.08 -5.16 2.09
CA THR A 383 -42.41 -6.39 2.53
C THR A 383 -40.90 -6.36 2.23
N THR A 384 -40.46 -5.76 1.10
CA THR A 384 -39.03 -5.57 0.83
C THR A 384 -38.38 -4.68 1.87
N ASP A 385 -38.85 -3.45 2.09
CA ASP A 385 -38.21 -2.49 3.02
C ASP A 385 -38.27 -2.97 4.49
N GLU A 386 -39.29 -3.76 4.85
CA GLU A 386 -39.35 -4.48 6.12
C GLU A 386 -38.24 -5.54 6.25
N VAL A 387 -38.03 -6.38 5.23
CA VAL A 387 -37.02 -7.47 5.27
C VAL A 387 -35.58 -6.97 5.10
N THR A 388 -35.35 -6.03 4.20
CA THR A 388 -34.04 -5.40 3.96
C THR A 388 -34.23 -3.95 3.55
N THR A 389 -33.64 -3.03 4.30
CA THR A 389 -33.93 -1.60 4.14
C THR A 389 -33.51 -1.07 2.77
N THR A 390 -34.35 -0.23 2.18
CA THR A 390 -34.14 0.44 0.89
C THR A 390 -32.89 1.34 0.82
N ALA A 391 -32.16 1.51 1.93
CA ALA A 391 -30.80 2.08 1.94
C ALA A 391 -29.70 1.12 1.45
N VAL A 392 -29.95 -0.20 1.40
CA VAL A 392 -29.00 -1.21 0.87
C VAL A 392 -29.00 -1.13 -0.66
N ALA A 393 -28.09 -0.31 -1.20
CA ALA A 393 -27.88 -0.12 -2.64
C ALA A 393 -26.52 -0.67 -3.15
N TRP A 394 -25.75 -1.31 -2.27
CA TRP A 394 -24.51 -2.02 -2.62
C TRP A 394 -24.81 -3.49 -2.98
N PRO A 395 -23.93 -4.14 -3.78
CA PRO A 395 -24.11 -5.53 -4.14
C PRO A 395 -23.92 -6.49 -2.96
N MET A 396 -24.31 -7.74 -3.14
CA MET A 396 -24.20 -8.77 -2.11
C MET A 396 -22.73 -9.23 -1.99
N TRP A 397 -22.10 -8.91 -0.85
CA TRP A 397 -20.68 -9.11 -0.56
C TRP A 397 -20.45 -10.19 0.50
N GLU A 398 -21.01 -11.38 0.31
CA GLU A 398 -20.96 -12.48 1.30
C GLU A 398 -19.52 -12.91 1.64
N PHE A 399 -18.57 -12.70 0.71
CA PHE A 399 -17.14 -12.89 0.95
C PHE A 399 -16.55 -11.94 1.99
N GLU A 400 -17.16 -10.78 2.23
CA GLU A 400 -16.85 -9.90 3.38
C GLU A 400 -17.76 -10.17 4.59
N THR A 401 -19.03 -10.56 4.38
CA THR A 401 -19.95 -10.92 5.47
C THR A 401 -19.36 -12.01 6.38
N VAL A 402 -18.62 -12.96 5.80
CA VAL A 402 -17.87 -14.02 6.51
C VAL A 402 -16.89 -13.47 7.56
N TYR A 403 -16.34 -12.26 7.41
CA TYR A 403 -15.50 -11.63 8.43
C TYR A 403 -16.24 -11.43 9.77
N PHE A 404 -17.54 -11.12 9.72
CA PHE A 404 -18.35 -10.91 10.93
C PHE A 404 -18.75 -12.22 11.63
N MET A 405 -18.48 -13.37 11.01
CA MET A 405 -18.67 -14.71 11.58
C MET A 405 -17.47 -15.16 12.44
N ALA A 406 -16.39 -14.38 12.50
CA ALA A 406 -15.20 -14.73 13.28
C ALA A 406 -15.48 -14.85 14.78
N ASN A 407 -14.92 -15.89 15.39
CA ASN A 407 -15.02 -16.17 16.83
C ASN A 407 -13.85 -15.54 17.59
N GLU A 408 -12.65 -15.57 17.00
CA GLU A 408 -11.47 -14.88 17.53
C GLU A 408 -11.22 -13.59 16.74
N TRP A 409 -10.96 -12.51 17.46
CA TRP A 409 -10.62 -11.20 16.91
C TRP A 409 -9.35 -10.67 17.58
N ALA A 410 -8.60 -9.84 16.86
CA ALA A 410 -7.45 -9.12 17.39
C ALA A 410 -7.64 -7.60 17.28
N THR A 411 -6.90 -6.86 18.09
CA THR A 411 -6.72 -5.40 18.01
C THR A 411 -5.23 -5.08 18.27
N ILE A 412 -4.80 -3.83 18.12
CA ILE A 412 -3.39 -3.46 18.36
C ILE A 412 -3.25 -2.85 19.77
N ASP A 413 -2.27 -3.37 20.50
CA ASP A 413 -1.91 -2.90 21.84
C ASP A 413 -1.48 -1.43 21.80
N LYS A 414 -2.08 -0.61 22.65
CA LYS A 414 -1.88 0.84 22.70
C LYS A 414 -2.32 1.61 21.44
N GLY A 415 -3.20 1.03 20.61
CA GLY A 415 -3.94 1.77 19.56
C GLY A 415 -3.67 1.33 18.12
N MET A 416 -4.66 1.45 17.23
CA MET A 416 -4.49 1.15 15.79
C MET A 416 -3.47 2.07 15.10
N SER A 417 -3.38 3.34 15.51
CA SER A 417 -2.38 4.28 14.98
C SER A 417 -0.93 3.87 15.28
N ARG A 418 -0.70 2.87 16.14
CA ARG A 418 0.64 2.27 16.33
C ARG A 418 1.20 1.66 15.05
N LEU A 419 0.35 1.08 14.18
CA LEU A 419 0.76 0.50 12.90
C LEU A 419 1.36 1.53 11.92
N PRO A 420 0.69 2.64 11.57
CA PRO A 420 1.28 3.67 10.72
C PRO A 420 2.44 4.43 11.39
N GLU A 421 2.42 4.62 12.71
CA GLU A 421 3.52 5.27 13.44
C GLU A 421 4.82 4.44 13.41
N ALA A 422 4.75 3.11 13.32
CA ALA A 422 5.92 2.26 13.14
C ALA A 422 6.68 2.50 11.81
N PHE A 423 6.07 3.16 10.81
CA PHE A 423 6.79 3.61 9.61
C PHE A 423 7.63 4.87 9.86
N ARG A 424 7.33 5.68 10.89
CA ARG A 424 7.85 7.06 11.03
C ARG A 424 9.38 7.19 10.89
N PRO A 425 10.23 6.28 11.44
CA PRO A 425 11.68 6.37 11.24
C PRO A 425 12.11 6.15 9.79
N LEU A 426 11.43 5.26 9.06
CA LEU A 426 11.74 4.84 7.69
C LEU A 426 11.49 5.96 6.67
N LEU A 427 10.58 6.89 6.99
CA LEU A 427 10.19 8.02 6.13
C LEU A 427 11.12 9.25 6.27
N LYS A 428 12.11 9.22 7.16
CA LYS A 428 12.88 10.42 7.55
C LYS A 428 13.57 11.08 6.32
N GLY A 429 13.20 12.33 6.04
CA GLY A 429 13.70 13.10 4.89
C GLY A 429 12.98 12.83 3.56
N ARG A 430 12.05 11.86 3.51
CA ARG A 430 11.28 11.47 2.31
C ARG A 430 9.78 11.72 2.43
N ILE A 431 9.32 12.41 3.47
CA ILE A 431 7.92 12.85 3.62
C ILE A 431 7.83 14.36 3.83
N MET A 432 6.83 14.98 3.20
CA MET A 432 6.35 16.33 3.51
C MET A 432 4.94 16.24 4.08
N PHE A 433 4.80 16.56 5.37
CA PHE A 433 3.51 16.75 6.06
C PHE A 433 2.88 18.11 5.69
N ASN A 434 1.63 18.33 6.12
CA ASN A 434 0.88 19.59 5.94
C ASN A 434 0.89 20.11 4.48
N THR A 435 0.86 19.20 3.51
CA THR A 435 1.05 19.46 2.08
C THR A 435 -0.20 19.06 1.30
N LYS A 436 -1.11 20.02 1.09
CA LYS A 436 -2.38 19.83 0.40
C LYS A 436 -2.20 19.90 -1.12
N VAL A 437 -1.99 18.74 -1.73
CA VAL A 437 -2.04 18.55 -3.20
C VAL A 437 -3.45 18.88 -3.71
N HIS A 438 -3.53 19.53 -4.87
CA HIS A 438 -4.78 19.93 -5.52
C HIS A 438 -4.71 19.93 -7.06
N GLY A 439 -3.61 19.44 -7.65
CA GLY A 439 -3.49 19.28 -9.09
C GLY A 439 -2.36 18.32 -9.49
N VAL A 440 -2.59 17.59 -10.58
CA VAL A 440 -1.63 16.69 -11.23
C VAL A 440 -1.64 17.00 -12.73
N LYS A 441 -0.49 17.32 -13.30
CA LYS A 441 -0.35 17.60 -14.73
C LYS A 441 0.74 16.73 -15.34
N TYR A 442 0.40 16.00 -16.39
CA TYR A 442 1.36 15.23 -17.18
C TYR A 442 2.05 16.09 -18.24
N ASN A 443 3.37 15.96 -18.34
CA ASN A 443 4.25 16.74 -19.20
C ASN A 443 4.83 15.85 -20.31
N GLU A 444 4.09 15.70 -21.41
CA GLU A 444 4.45 14.84 -22.56
C GLU A 444 5.91 14.99 -23.02
N GLY A 445 6.38 16.24 -23.16
CA GLY A 445 7.73 16.54 -23.65
C GLY A 445 8.89 16.11 -22.73
N THR A 446 8.60 15.70 -21.49
CA THR A 446 9.58 15.19 -20.52
C THR A 446 9.23 13.83 -19.94
N ASN A 447 8.04 13.29 -20.21
CA ASN A 447 7.48 12.08 -19.60
C ASN A 447 7.50 12.14 -18.05
N SER A 448 6.96 13.24 -17.50
CA SER A 448 6.94 13.53 -16.05
C SER A 448 5.59 14.12 -15.60
N LEU A 449 5.44 14.30 -14.29
CA LEU A 449 4.23 14.75 -13.62
C LEU A 449 4.55 15.94 -12.69
N THR A 450 3.99 17.11 -12.99
CA THR A 450 3.93 18.25 -12.08
C THR A 450 2.81 18.03 -11.06
N ILE A 451 3.15 18.04 -9.78
CA ILE A 451 2.21 17.91 -8.66
C ILE A 451 2.07 19.25 -7.95
N THR A 452 0.91 19.88 -8.07
CA THR A 452 0.63 21.23 -7.54
C THR A 452 0.02 21.14 -6.15
N HIS A 453 0.63 21.85 -5.19
CA HIS A 453 0.29 21.76 -3.77
C HIS A 453 0.42 23.10 -3.04
N ARG A 454 -0.17 23.19 -1.84
CA ARG A 454 -0.02 24.33 -0.91
C ARG A 454 0.05 23.84 0.54
N PRO A 455 0.46 24.66 1.52
CA PRO A 455 0.34 24.29 2.92
C PRO A 455 -1.12 24.00 3.32
N THR A 456 -1.35 22.96 4.12
CA THR A 456 -2.66 22.68 4.70
C THR A 456 -3.03 23.78 5.68
N GLY A 457 -4.24 24.35 5.54
CA GLY A 457 -4.64 25.54 6.29
C GLY A 457 -3.88 26.83 5.92
N GLY A 458 -3.07 26.80 4.86
CA GLY A 458 -2.33 27.97 4.36
C GLY A 458 -3.24 29.07 3.81
N ASP A 459 -2.69 30.28 3.72
CA ASP A 459 -3.39 31.46 3.21
C ASP A 459 -3.93 31.20 1.78
N PRO A 460 -5.22 31.44 1.49
CA PRO A 460 -5.78 31.27 0.14
C PRO A 460 -5.11 32.12 -0.95
N SER A 461 -4.35 33.15 -0.58
CA SER A 461 -3.54 33.98 -1.48
C SER A 461 -2.08 33.53 -1.63
N GLU A 462 -1.62 32.50 -0.88
CA GLU A 462 -0.30 31.92 -1.08
C GLU A 462 -0.24 31.23 -2.45
N ALA A 463 0.79 31.56 -3.24
CA ALA A 463 1.03 30.93 -4.54
C ALA A 463 1.30 29.43 -4.38
N SER A 464 0.59 28.61 -5.15
CA SER A 464 0.82 27.16 -5.18
C SER A 464 2.25 26.82 -5.56
N ARG A 465 2.76 25.77 -4.93
CA ARG A 465 4.10 25.20 -5.11
C ARG A 465 3.99 23.92 -5.93
N SER A 466 5.11 23.45 -6.50
CA SER A 466 5.12 22.27 -7.37
C SER A 466 6.29 21.33 -7.09
N GLU A 467 6.02 20.04 -7.18
CA GLU A 467 7.02 18.96 -7.19
C GLU A 467 6.91 18.17 -8.50
N GLU A 468 8.03 17.93 -9.17
CA GLU A 468 8.10 17.07 -10.37
C GLU A 468 8.39 15.62 -9.99
N PHE A 469 7.78 14.66 -10.67
CA PHE A 469 8.05 13.21 -10.53
C PHE A 469 8.04 12.53 -11.91
N ASP A 470 8.72 11.40 -12.06
CA ASP A 470 8.58 10.58 -13.26
C ASP A 470 7.26 9.77 -13.24
N TYR A 471 6.91 9.25 -12.06
CA TYR A 471 5.76 8.39 -11.80
C TYR A 471 5.11 8.73 -10.45
N ILE A 472 3.81 8.50 -10.29
CA ILE A 472 3.14 8.64 -8.99
C ILE A 472 2.26 7.45 -8.62
N PHE A 473 2.20 7.20 -7.31
CA PHE A 473 1.15 6.43 -6.66
C PHE A 473 0.20 7.42 -5.97
N ASN A 474 -1.09 7.37 -6.29
CA ASN A 474 -2.09 8.22 -5.67
C ASN A 474 -2.93 7.40 -4.67
N SER A 475 -2.79 7.70 -3.37
CA SER A 475 -3.57 7.08 -2.29
C SER A 475 -4.70 7.96 -1.76
N VAL A 476 -4.88 9.17 -2.31
CA VAL A 476 -5.92 10.11 -1.87
C VAL A 476 -7.30 9.60 -2.36
N PRO A 477 -8.31 9.51 -1.48
CA PRO A 477 -9.66 9.05 -1.85
C PRO A 477 -10.31 9.83 -3.00
N PHE A 478 -11.00 9.11 -3.89
CA PHE A 478 -11.55 9.67 -5.14
C PHE A 478 -12.56 10.81 -4.97
N ASN A 479 -13.34 10.80 -3.89
CA ASN A 479 -14.23 11.90 -3.51
C ASN A 479 -13.51 13.27 -3.42
N LEU A 480 -12.20 13.29 -3.08
CA LEU A 480 -11.36 14.50 -3.07
C LEU A 480 -10.73 14.81 -4.44
N LEU A 481 -10.33 13.78 -5.22
CA LEU A 481 -9.77 13.95 -6.57
C LEU A 481 -10.72 14.66 -7.54
N ARG A 482 -12.04 14.62 -7.29
CA ARG A 482 -13.06 15.34 -8.07
C ARG A 482 -12.73 16.82 -8.29
N PHE A 483 -12.13 17.45 -7.28
CA PHE A 483 -11.81 18.86 -7.24
C PHE A 483 -10.39 19.19 -7.75
N TRP A 484 -9.63 18.21 -8.21
CA TRP A 484 -8.27 18.41 -8.72
C TRP A 484 -8.27 18.68 -10.23
N GLU A 485 -7.34 19.52 -10.68
CA GLU A 485 -6.86 19.46 -12.07
C GLU A 485 -6.12 18.12 -12.24
N LEU A 486 -6.49 17.33 -13.25
CA LEU A 486 -5.93 16.00 -13.51
C LEU A 486 -5.60 15.86 -15.01
N PRO A 487 -4.70 14.93 -15.40
CA PRO A 487 -4.51 14.57 -16.80
C PRO A 487 -5.82 14.04 -17.42
N PRO A 488 -5.96 14.05 -18.77
CA PRO A 488 -7.18 13.62 -19.45
C PRO A 488 -7.34 12.08 -19.44
N HIS A 489 -7.64 11.54 -18.27
CA HIS A 489 -7.87 10.11 -18.02
C HIS A 489 -9.02 9.54 -18.85
N SER A 490 -9.01 8.22 -19.05
CA SER A 490 -10.05 7.50 -19.77
C SER A 490 -11.44 7.78 -19.21
N SER A 491 -12.44 7.71 -20.08
CA SER A 491 -13.82 7.98 -19.66
C SER A 491 -14.31 7.03 -18.56
N LEU A 492 -13.73 5.82 -18.44
CA LEU A 492 -14.04 4.91 -17.34
C LEU A 492 -13.39 5.38 -16.04
N MET A 493 -12.08 5.65 -16.04
CA MET A 493 -11.34 6.12 -14.87
C MET A 493 -11.88 7.45 -14.34
N ARG A 494 -12.17 8.42 -15.22
CA ARG A 494 -12.76 9.71 -14.81
C ARG A 494 -14.17 9.52 -14.23
N ARG A 495 -15.00 8.64 -14.79
CA ARG A 495 -16.31 8.31 -14.19
C ARG A 495 -16.17 7.67 -12.81
N ALA A 496 -15.18 6.81 -12.59
CA ALA A 496 -14.94 6.23 -11.29
C ALA A 496 -14.56 7.31 -10.26
N ILE A 497 -13.59 8.18 -10.59
CA ILE A 497 -13.24 9.34 -9.76
C ILE A 497 -14.49 10.17 -9.44
N ASP A 498 -15.28 10.54 -10.45
CA ASP A 498 -16.45 11.41 -10.31
C ASP A 498 -17.66 10.79 -9.59
N ARG A 499 -17.78 9.45 -9.52
CA ARG A 499 -19.05 8.79 -9.14
C ARG A 499 -18.94 7.67 -8.11
N LEU A 500 -17.76 7.17 -7.78
CA LEU A 500 -17.57 6.15 -6.74
C LEU A 500 -18.17 6.64 -5.41
N VAL A 501 -19.08 5.86 -4.82
CA VAL A 501 -19.74 6.26 -3.57
C VAL A 501 -18.83 5.93 -2.37
N PHE A 502 -18.83 6.83 -1.39
CA PHE A 502 -18.18 6.67 -0.08
C PHE A 502 -19.24 6.88 1.00
N ASP A 503 -19.13 6.16 2.12
CA ASP A 503 -20.10 6.25 3.21
C ASP A 503 -19.63 7.09 4.40
N GLY A 504 -20.61 7.67 5.11
CA GLY A 504 -20.39 8.50 6.28
C GLY A 504 -20.26 7.69 7.58
N ALA A 505 -19.53 8.25 8.55
CA ALA A 505 -19.44 7.69 9.89
C ALA A 505 -19.03 8.76 10.92
N VAL A 506 -19.60 8.65 12.11
CA VAL A 506 -19.13 9.34 13.32
C VAL A 506 -18.82 8.35 14.41
N LYS A 507 -17.76 8.63 15.16
CA LYS A 507 -17.41 7.92 16.39
C LYS A 507 -17.15 8.91 17.52
N VAL A 508 -17.58 8.54 18.72
CA VAL A 508 -17.37 9.33 19.92
C VAL A 508 -16.78 8.47 21.04
N ALA A 509 -15.57 8.82 21.46
CA ALA A 509 -14.92 8.28 22.64
C ALA A 509 -15.27 9.15 23.86
N ILE A 510 -15.64 8.54 24.99
CA ILE A 510 -15.93 9.24 26.25
C ILE A 510 -15.07 8.64 27.37
N GLN A 511 -14.46 9.50 28.19
CA GLN A 511 -13.70 9.09 29.36
C GLN A 511 -14.52 9.16 30.65
N TYR A 512 -14.43 8.11 31.45
CA TYR A 512 -14.99 8.01 32.79
C TYR A 512 -13.88 7.90 33.84
N LYS A 513 -14.17 8.35 35.07
CA LYS A 513 -13.26 8.37 36.23
C LYS A 513 -12.84 6.96 36.65
N GLU A 514 -13.74 6.00 36.45
CA GLU A 514 -13.57 4.58 36.75
C GLU A 514 -14.23 3.74 35.65
N ARG A 515 -13.77 2.50 35.47
CA ARG A 515 -14.33 1.50 34.53
C ARG A 515 -15.63 0.87 35.06
N PHE A 516 -16.58 1.70 35.50
CA PHE A 516 -17.75 1.29 36.28
C PHE A 516 -18.57 0.17 35.62
N TRP A 517 -18.60 0.10 34.29
CA TRP A 517 -19.28 -0.95 33.52
C TRP A 517 -18.76 -2.37 33.80
N GLU A 518 -17.50 -2.51 34.24
CA GLU A 518 -16.89 -3.80 34.63
C GLU A 518 -17.29 -4.21 36.06
N HIS A 519 -18.00 -3.35 36.80
CA HIS A 519 -18.29 -3.48 38.24
C HIS A 519 -19.79 -3.32 38.58
N LEU A 520 -20.66 -3.24 37.57
CA LEU A 520 -22.12 -3.33 37.73
C LEU A 520 -22.55 -4.74 38.16
N GLU A 521 -23.79 -4.90 38.64
CA GLU A 521 -24.40 -6.22 38.91
C GLU A 521 -24.42 -7.13 37.67
N HIS A 522 -24.55 -6.52 36.49
CA HIS A 522 -24.38 -7.17 35.19
C HIS A 522 -23.08 -6.64 34.52
N PRO A 523 -21.89 -7.11 34.92
CA PRO A 523 -20.62 -6.51 34.50
C PRO A 523 -20.33 -6.79 33.03
N ILE A 524 -19.94 -5.74 32.29
CA ILE A 524 -19.70 -5.77 30.85
C ILE A 524 -18.20 -5.79 30.60
N ILE A 525 -17.66 -6.93 30.15
CA ILE A 525 -16.23 -7.13 29.96
C ILE A 525 -15.92 -7.14 28.46
N GLY A 526 -15.63 -5.97 27.90
CA GLY A 526 -15.48 -5.79 26.45
C GLY A 526 -16.77 -6.06 25.66
N GLY A 527 -16.64 -6.16 24.33
CA GLY A 527 -17.76 -6.37 23.40
C GLY A 527 -18.22 -5.12 22.67
N CYS A 528 -18.90 -5.30 21.53
CA CYS A 528 -19.67 -4.27 20.85
C CYS A 528 -21.15 -4.64 20.79
N GLY A 529 -22.04 -3.68 21.06
CA GLY A 529 -23.49 -3.87 21.03
C GLY A 529 -24.19 -2.69 20.34
N ARG A 530 -25.14 -2.97 19.45
CA ARG A 530 -26.09 -1.96 18.95
C ARG A 530 -27.28 -1.90 19.91
N ILE A 531 -27.79 -0.70 20.18
CA ILE A 531 -28.99 -0.50 21.01
C ILE A 531 -30.00 0.41 20.30
N ASN A 532 -31.22 0.48 20.83
CA ASN A 532 -32.33 1.20 20.22
C ASN A 532 -32.51 2.66 20.71
N ILE A 533 -31.55 3.20 21.47
CA ILE A 533 -31.58 4.62 21.85
C ILE A 533 -31.20 5.46 20.61
N PRO A 534 -32.03 6.44 20.20
CA PRO A 534 -31.76 7.25 19.01
C PRO A 534 -30.44 8.01 19.07
N GLY A 535 -29.77 8.14 17.93
CA GLY A 535 -28.63 9.05 17.76
C GLY A 535 -27.28 8.56 18.30
N ILE A 536 -27.13 7.28 18.68
CA ILE A 536 -25.83 6.74 19.15
C ILE A 536 -25.36 5.44 18.46
N GLY A 537 -26.28 4.66 17.88
CA GLY A 537 -25.96 3.47 17.09
C GLY A 537 -25.36 2.32 17.89
N GLN A 538 -24.05 2.09 17.73
CA GLN A 538 -23.31 0.98 18.35
C GLN A 538 -22.32 1.49 19.40
N ILE A 539 -22.30 0.85 20.56
CA ILE A 539 -21.33 1.05 21.63
C ILE A 539 -20.25 -0.03 21.55
N CYS A 540 -19.00 0.29 21.86
CA CYS A 540 -17.96 -0.71 22.11
C CYS A 540 -17.21 -0.42 23.42
N TYR A 541 -17.02 -1.46 24.22
CA TYR A 541 -16.27 -1.44 25.46
C TYR A 541 -14.82 -1.85 25.20
N PRO A 542 -13.82 -1.19 25.81
CA PRO A 542 -12.41 -1.46 25.54
C PRO A 542 -12.03 -2.91 25.92
N SER A 543 -11.40 -3.62 24.98
CA SER A 543 -10.89 -5.00 25.20
C SER A 543 -9.54 -5.03 25.95
N TYR A 544 -9.05 -3.87 26.37
CA TYR A 544 -7.76 -3.63 27.03
C TYR A 544 -7.99 -2.88 28.35
N GLY A 545 -7.06 -3.06 29.30
CA GLY A 545 -7.19 -2.50 30.66
C GLY A 545 -8.30 -3.15 31.50
N ILE A 546 -8.78 -4.34 31.14
CA ILE A 546 -9.85 -5.05 31.87
C ILE A 546 -9.43 -5.24 33.34
N ASN A 547 -10.32 -4.90 34.27
CA ASN A 547 -10.09 -4.87 35.72
C ASN A 547 -8.97 -3.89 36.18
N SER A 548 -8.57 -2.90 35.36
CA SER A 548 -7.65 -1.85 35.80
C SER A 548 -8.37 -0.84 36.70
N THR A 549 -7.72 -0.40 37.78
CA THR A 549 -8.24 0.65 38.66
C THR A 549 -7.93 2.04 38.10
N GLY A 550 -8.91 2.94 38.14
CA GLY A 550 -8.81 4.30 37.61
C GLY A 550 -9.54 4.50 36.27
N PRO A 551 -9.25 5.61 35.55
CA PRO A 551 -10.01 6.03 34.39
C PRO A 551 -10.06 5.01 33.25
N GLY A 552 -11.11 5.12 32.41
CA GLY A 552 -11.24 4.32 31.20
C GLY A 552 -12.03 5.06 30.12
N VAL A 553 -11.76 4.70 28.86
CA VAL A 553 -12.40 5.29 27.68
C VAL A 553 -13.26 4.24 26.97
N MET A 554 -14.49 4.62 26.64
CA MET A 554 -15.47 3.80 25.93
C MET A 554 -15.85 4.47 24.61
N LEU A 555 -16.09 3.67 23.56
CA LEU A 555 -16.75 4.16 22.34
C LEU A 555 -18.26 4.24 22.61
N ALA A 556 -18.70 5.40 23.09
CA ALA A 556 -20.08 5.66 23.49
C ALA A 556 -21.04 5.83 22.29
N ALA A 557 -20.51 6.12 21.10
CA ALA A 557 -21.27 6.08 19.86
C ALA A 557 -20.42 5.66 18.66
N TYR A 558 -21.02 4.85 17.78
CA TYR A 558 -20.57 4.57 16.44
C TYR A 558 -21.78 4.48 15.53
N ILE A 559 -21.85 5.41 14.59
CA ILE A 559 -22.97 5.64 13.69
C ILE A 559 -22.41 5.70 12.27
N SER A 560 -23.11 5.15 11.30
CA SER A 560 -22.74 5.17 9.87
C SER A 560 -23.83 5.81 9.02
N SER A 561 -23.54 6.01 7.74
CA SER A 561 -24.52 6.20 6.68
C SER A 561 -25.42 7.43 6.87
N SER A 562 -26.73 7.34 6.58
CA SER A 562 -27.70 8.44 6.75
C SER A 562 -27.63 9.09 8.13
N ASP A 563 -27.45 8.27 9.16
CA ASP A 563 -27.54 8.64 10.56
C ASP A 563 -26.25 9.38 10.98
N ALA A 564 -25.09 8.97 10.44
CA ALA A 564 -23.84 9.70 10.60
C ALA A 564 -23.92 11.10 9.99
N ARG A 565 -24.49 11.24 8.79
CA ARG A 565 -24.70 12.55 8.17
C ARG A 565 -25.56 13.48 9.05
N VAL A 566 -26.59 12.95 9.72
CA VAL A 566 -27.40 13.71 10.69
C VAL A 566 -26.56 14.09 11.91
N ALA A 567 -25.85 13.12 12.50
CA ALA A 567 -25.02 13.32 13.69
C ALA A 567 -23.81 14.26 13.46
N CYS A 568 -23.29 14.35 12.23
CA CYS A 568 -22.23 15.28 11.82
C CYS A 568 -22.72 16.67 11.42
N ALA A 569 -24.02 16.82 11.15
CA ALA A 569 -24.67 18.12 10.96
C ALA A 569 -25.12 18.78 12.28
N MET A 570 -25.24 18.01 13.36
CA MET A 570 -25.50 18.56 14.70
C MET A 570 -24.30 19.33 15.27
N PRO A 571 -24.53 20.39 16.06
CA PRO A 571 -23.53 20.95 16.96
C PRO A 571 -22.90 19.87 17.83
N GLU A 572 -21.64 20.05 18.22
CA GLU A 572 -20.89 19.04 18.96
C GLU A 572 -21.50 18.81 20.34
N GLU A 573 -21.74 19.90 21.06
CA GLU A 573 -22.27 19.92 22.41
C GLU A 573 -23.65 19.26 22.49
N GLU A 574 -24.48 19.45 21.47
CA GLU A 574 -25.80 18.82 21.33
C GLU A 574 -25.67 17.30 21.11
N HIS A 575 -24.82 16.87 20.17
CA HIS A 575 -24.59 15.44 19.93
C HIS A 575 -23.98 14.73 21.14
N ILE A 576 -23.05 15.38 21.85
CA ILE A 576 -22.48 14.87 23.11
C ILE A 576 -23.54 14.81 24.22
N ALA A 577 -24.45 15.78 24.31
CA ALA A 577 -25.57 15.73 25.26
C ALA A 577 -26.52 14.55 24.99
N TYR A 578 -26.86 14.29 23.71
CA TYR A 578 -27.62 13.10 23.31
C TYR A 578 -26.91 11.80 23.72
N ILE A 579 -25.62 11.67 23.41
CA ILE A 579 -24.82 10.49 23.76
C ILE A 579 -24.77 10.31 25.27
N GLN A 580 -24.47 11.36 26.02
CA GLN A 580 -24.29 11.28 27.46
C GLN A 580 -25.61 10.96 28.18
N ARG A 581 -26.76 11.47 27.70
CA ARG A 581 -28.08 11.01 28.18
C ARG A 581 -28.36 9.54 27.85
N ALA A 582 -27.97 9.06 26.66
CA ALA A 582 -28.11 7.66 26.29
C ALA A 582 -27.25 6.72 27.16
N MET A 583 -26.05 7.15 27.57
CA MET A 583 -25.21 6.42 28.54
C MET A 583 -25.90 6.31 29.91
N VAL A 584 -26.60 7.35 30.34
CA VAL A 584 -27.36 7.37 31.61
C VAL A 584 -28.63 6.53 31.54
N GLU A 585 -29.33 6.45 30.39
CA GLU A 585 -30.43 5.49 30.21
C GLU A 585 -29.91 4.04 30.23
N LEU A 586 -28.79 3.77 29.56
CA LEU A 586 -28.21 2.44 29.44
C LEU A 586 -27.68 1.88 30.79
N HIS A 587 -26.98 2.71 31.56
CA HIS A 587 -26.23 2.30 32.75
C HIS A 587 -26.79 2.86 34.07
N GLY A 588 -27.81 3.71 34.03
CA GLY A 588 -28.31 4.44 35.20
C GLY A 588 -27.43 5.63 35.60
N PRO A 589 -27.72 6.27 36.75
CA PRO A 589 -27.10 7.53 37.18
C PRO A 589 -25.57 7.49 37.33
N ILE A 590 -24.98 6.32 37.55
CA ILE A 590 -23.53 6.17 37.71
C ILE A 590 -22.73 6.62 36.47
N ALA A 591 -23.31 6.57 35.26
CA ALA A 591 -22.66 7.14 34.08
C ALA A 591 -22.57 8.67 34.12
N ASP A 592 -23.50 9.35 34.80
CA ASP A 592 -23.47 10.79 35.04
C ASP A 592 -22.38 11.13 36.07
N GLU A 593 -22.41 10.40 37.20
CA GLU A 593 -21.46 10.56 38.32
C GLU A 593 -20.01 10.27 37.91
N MET A 594 -19.79 9.27 37.05
CA MET A 594 -18.47 8.84 36.61
C MET A 594 -17.93 9.61 35.41
N TRP A 595 -18.74 10.40 34.70
CA TRP A 595 -18.23 11.16 33.55
C TRP A 595 -17.17 12.19 33.98
N THR A 596 -16.10 12.30 33.19
CA THR A 596 -15.01 13.27 33.42
C THR A 596 -15.28 14.64 32.78
N GLY A 597 -16.20 14.72 31.82
CA GLY A 597 -16.30 15.82 30.87
C GLY A 597 -15.42 15.63 29.61
N ASN A 598 -14.42 14.75 29.64
CA ASN A 598 -13.54 14.50 28.50
C ASN A 598 -14.19 13.55 27.48
N TYR A 599 -14.10 13.92 26.20
CA TYR A 599 -14.53 13.14 25.05
C TYR A 599 -13.68 13.52 23.81
N ASP A 600 -13.81 12.76 22.72
CA ASP A 600 -13.42 13.17 21.37
C ASP A 600 -14.48 12.63 20.37
N ARG A 601 -14.86 13.45 19.40
CA ARG A 601 -15.85 13.18 18.36
C ARG A 601 -15.21 13.38 16.99
N HIS A 602 -15.09 12.31 16.22
CA HIS A 602 -14.60 12.39 14.85
C HIS A 602 -15.68 12.03 13.83
N CYS A 603 -15.91 12.95 12.90
CA CYS A 603 -16.86 12.86 11.79
C CYS A 603 -16.11 12.74 10.47
N TRP A 604 -16.05 11.54 9.90
CA TRP A 604 -15.26 11.27 8.69
C TRP A 604 -15.76 12.01 7.45
N ASP A 605 -17.05 12.36 7.39
CA ASP A 605 -17.63 13.23 6.34
C ASP A 605 -17.10 14.67 6.40
N ASN A 606 -16.81 15.16 7.61
CA ASN A 606 -16.29 16.50 7.87
C ASN A 606 -14.74 16.54 7.85
N ASP A 607 -14.08 15.38 7.83
CA ASP A 607 -12.61 15.31 7.77
C ASP A 607 -12.09 15.77 6.40
N GLN A 608 -11.39 16.90 6.39
CA GLN A 608 -10.87 17.53 5.17
C GLN A 608 -9.86 16.66 4.39
N HIS A 609 -9.33 15.59 4.98
CA HIS A 609 -8.29 14.70 4.41
C HIS A 609 -8.89 13.44 3.77
N HIS A 610 -10.14 13.10 4.09
CA HIS A 610 -10.80 11.88 3.62
C HIS A 610 -12.22 12.07 3.08
N ALA A 611 -12.99 13.06 3.59
CA ALA A 611 -14.36 13.40 3.17
C ALA A 611 -15.32 12.18 3.04
N GLY A 612 -15.18 11.21 3.94
CA GLY A 612 -15.86 9.92 3.91
C GLY A 612 -15.02 8.79 4.53
N SER A 613 -15.70 7.76 5.02
CA SER A 613 -15.15 6.74 5.94
C SER A 613 -14.57 5.53 5.22
N TRP A 614 -15.24 5.08 4.16
CA TRP A 614 -14.82 3.98 3.29
C TRP A 614 -15.58 4.09 1.96
N ALA A 615 -15.04 3.55 0.88
CA ALA A 615 -15.82 3.34 -0.33
C ALA A 615 -16.97 2.35 -0.07
N VAL A 616 -18.14 2.61 -0.67
CA VAL A 616 -19.26 1.66 -0.73
C VAL A 616 -19.77 1.64 -2.18
N PRO A 617 -19.12 0.88 -3.09
CA PRO A 617 -19.53 0.86 -4.49
C PRO A 617 -20.96 0.33 -4.64
N ILE A 618 -21.93 1.21 -4.90
CA ILE A 618 -23.32 0.82 -5.20
C ILE A 618 -23.40 0.02 -6.50
N VAL A 619 -24.46 -0.75 -6.75
CA VAL A 619 -24.59 -1.53 -7.99
C VAL A 619 -24.56 -0.62 -9.24
N PRO A 620 -23.86 -0.98 -10.34
CA PRO A 620 -22.86 -2.04 -10.53
C PRO A 620 -21.41 -1.48 -10.48
N GLN A 621 -21.15 -0.46 -9.65
CA GLN A 621 -19.90 0.32 -9.64
C GLN A 621 -18.64 -0.53 -9.44
N GLN A 622 -18.70 -1.60 -8.64
CA GLN A 622 -17.55 -2.48 -8.40
C GLN A 622 -17.10 -3.17 -9.70
N GLN A 623 -17.99 -3.97 -10.31
CA GLN A 623 -17.72 -4.63 -11.59
C GLN A 623 -17.33 -3.62 -12.70
N LEU A 624 -18.00 -2.46 -12.72
CA LEU A 624 -17.78 -1.43 -13.73
C LEU A 624 -16.42 -0.74 -13.61
N TYR A 625 -15.96 -0.39 -12.39
CA TYR A 625 -14.79 0.48 -12.20
C TYR A 625 -13.49 -0.25 -11.85
N LEU A 626 -13.53 -1.45 -11.25
CA LEU A 626 -12.31 -2.23 -10.98
C LEU A 626 -11.38 -2.35 -12.22
N PRO A 627 -11.86 -2.64 -13.45
CA PRO A 627 -10.98 -2.72 -14.62
C PRO A 627 -10.21 -1.42 -14.97
N ALA A 628 -10.61 -0.26 -14.43
CA ALA A 628 -9.90 1.00 -14.63
C ALA A 628 -8.67 1.15 -13.71
N TYR A 629 -8.75 0.72 -12.44
CA TYR A 629 -7.67 0.96 -11.48
C TYR A 629 -6.45 0.04 -11.71
N TRP A 630 -6.62 -0.98 -12.55
CA TRP A 630 -5.62 -1.92 -13.04
C TRP A 630 -4.89 -1.39 -14.30
N GLN A 631 -5.25 -0.21 -14.81
CA GLN A 631 -4.56 0.48 -15.90
C GLN A 631 -3.63 1.57 -15.35
N THR A 632 -2.40 1.66 -15.87
CA THR A 632 -1.50 2.78 -15.57
C THR A 632 -1.71 3.88 -16.60
N GLU A 633 -2.44 4.92 -16.23
CA GLU A 633 -2.70 6.08 -17.10
C GLU A 633 -1.78 7.24 -16.71
N PHE A 634 -1.10 7.88 -17.68
CA PHE A 634 -0.25 9.07 -17.45
C PHE A 634 0.74 8.91 -16.27
N ASN A 635 1.48 7.79 -16.26
CA ASN A 635 2.45 7.43 -15.21
C ASN A 635 1.88 7.40 -13.77
N THR A 636 0.55 7.29 -13.65
CA THR A 636 -0.19 7.30 -12.38
C THR A 636 -0.80 5.93 -12.10
N VAL A 637 -0.61 5.42 -10.90
CA VAL A 637 -1.31 4.25 -10.36
C VAL A 637 -2.12 4.66 -9.13
N PHE A 638 -3.40 4.29 -9.10
CA PHE A 638 -4.29 4.55 -7.97
C PHE A 638 -4.25 3.38 -6.97
N ILE A 639 -4.21 3.69 -5.66
CA ILE A 639 -4.11 2.72 -4.57
C ILE A 639 -4.97 3.14 -3.36
N GLY A 640 -5.33 2.19 -2.50
CA GLY A 640 -6.24 2.40 -1.36
C GLY A 640 -7.38 1.40 -1.36
N GLU A 641 -8.20 1.39 -0.29
CA GLU A 641 -9.32 0.44 -0.13
C GLU A 641 -10.34 0.60 -1.25
N HIS A 642 -10.58 1.84 -1.66
CA HIS A 642 -11.51 2.22 -2.72
C HIS A 642 -11.10 1.76 -4.13
N THR A 643 -9.93 1.11 -4.25
CA THR A 643 -9.47 0.44 -5.47
C THR A 643 -9.14 -1.04 -5.24
N ALA A 644 -9.74 -1.67 -4.22
CA ALA A 644 -9.63 -3.09 -3.89
C ALA A 644 -10.97 -3.83 -4.13
N TYR A 645 -10.96 -5.15 -3.99
CA TYR A 645 -12.16 -6.00 -4.07
C TYR A 645 -13.02 -6.02 -2.81
N THR A 646 -12.42 -5.63 -1.68
CA THR A 646 -13.02 -5.56 -0.34
C THR A 646 -12.94 -4.13 0.15
N HIS A 647 -13.87 -3.69 0.99
CA HIS A 647 -13.96 -2.29 1.42
C HIS A 647 -13.91 -2.14 2.94
N SER A 648 -13.62 -0.93 3.43
CA SER A 648 -13.49 -0.57 4.86
C SER A 648 -12.36 -1.22 5.68
N TRP A 649 -11.70 -2.29 5.22
CA TRP A 649 -10.62 -2.96 5.96
C TRP A 649 -9.21 -2.42 5.66
N ILE A 650 -8.32 -2.58 6.64
CA ILE A 650 -6.88 -2.30 6.47
C ILE A 650 -6.25 -3.28 5.47
N PHE A 651 -6.67 -4.55 5.47
CA PHE A 651 -6.28 -5.54 4.45
C PHE A 651 -6.47 -4.99 3.03
N SER A 652 -7.63 -4.42 2.71
CA SER A 652 -7.98 -3.86 1.39
C SER A 652 -7.00 -2.79 0.92
N ALA A 653 -6.56 -1.91 1.81
CA ALA A 653 -5.56 -0.88 1.49
C ALA A 653 -4.14 -1.46 1.29
N LEU A 654 -3.78 -2.51 2.05
CA LEU A 654 -2.51 -3.23 1.87
C LEU A 654 -2.48 -4.07 0.59
N GLU A 655 -3.58 -4.75 0.28
CA GLU A 655 -3.83 -5.48 -0.96
C GLU A 655 -3.64 -4.55 -2.16
N SER A 656 -4.40 -3.45 -2.19
CA SER A 656 -4.39 -2.49 -3.29
C SER A 656 -3.04 -1.78 -3.47
N SER A 657 -2.32 -1.47 -2.37
CA SER A 657 -0.94 -0.95 -2.46
C SER A 657 0.06 -1.99 -2.98
N THR A 658 -0.12 -3.26 -2.65
CA THR A 658 0.70 -4.37 -3.18
C THR A 658 0.45 -4.54 -4.68
N ARG A 659 -0.82 -4.65 -5.07
CA ARG A 659 -1.31 -4.67 -6.45
C ARG A 659 -0.76 -3.51 -7.26
N GLY A 660 -0.96 -2.27 -6.79
CA GLY A 660 -0.50 -1.07 -7.48
C GLY A 660 1.03 -1.00 -7.60
N SER A 661 1.76 -1.47 -6.60
CA SER A 661 3.23 -1.55 -6.66
C SER A 661 3.68 -2.58 -7.70
N VAL A 662 3.06 -3.77 -7.74
CA VAL A 662 3.32 -4.79 -8.78
C VAL A 662 2.94 -4.26 -10.17
N GLN A 663 1.83 -3.53 -10.28
CA GLN A 663 1.39 -2.90 -11.52
C GLN A 663 2.45 -1.95 -12.09
N MET A 664 2.91 -1.00 -11.26
CA MET A 664 3.99 -0.08 -11.64
C MET A 664 5.28 -0.82 -12.01
N LEU A 665 5.67 -1.86 -11.25
CA LEU A 665 6.88 -2.64 -11.53
C LEU A 665 6.80 -3.36 -12.88
N LEU A 666 5.68 -4.03 -13.21
CA LEU A 666 5.52 -4.68 -14.51
C LEU A 666 5.48 -3.70 -15.69
N ASP A 667 4.76 -2.59 -15.54
CA ASP A 667 4.66 -1.57 -16.60
C ASP A 667 6.00 -0.85 -16.85
N LEU A 668 6.91 -0.88 -15.87
CA LEU A 668 8.31 -0.46 -15.98
C LEU A 668 9.26 -1.57 -16.48
N GLY A 669 8.80 -2.81 -16.63
CA GLY A 669 9.60 -3.97 -17.03
C GLY A 669 10.41 -4.65 -15.90
N LEU A 670 10.15 -4.30 -14.64
CA LEU A 670 10.77 -4.86 -13.44
C LEU A 670 10.05 -6.16 -12.99
N VAL A 671 10.19 -7.20 -13.83
CA VAL A 671 9.42 -8.45 -13.73
C VAL A 671 9.80 -9.30 -12.51
N ASP A 672 11.08 -9.32 -12.11
CA ASP A 672 11.52 -10.17 -11.00
C ASP A 672 11.36 -9.46 -9.65
N GLU A 673 11.40 -8.12 -9.61
CA GLU A 673 10.89 -7.31 -8.50
C GLU A 673 9.39 -7.52 -8.29
N ALA A 674 8.59 -7.50 -9.37
CA ALA A 674 7.16 -7.78 -9.30
C ALA A 674 6.86 -9.16 -8.68
N LYS A 675 7.62 -10.20 -9.08
CA LYS A 675 7.53 -11.53 -8.44
C LYS A 675 8.00 -11.51 -6.98
N GLN A 676 9.08 -10.81 -6.65
CA GLN A 676 9.55 -10.67 -5.26
C GLN A 676 8.43 -10.09 -4.38
N VAL A 677 7.74 -9.05 -4.86
CA VAL A 677 6.62 -8.41 -4.15
C VAL A 677 5.43 -9.37 -4.04
N THR A 678 4.99 -10.00 -5.13
CA THR A 678 3.89 -10.99 -5.14
C THR A 678 4.12 -12.16 -4.19
N ARG A 679 5.32 -12.77 -4.21
CA ARG A 679 5.71 -13.88 -3.32
C ARG A 679 5.78 -13.47 -1.86
N THR A 680 6.19 -12.24 -1.60
CA THR A 680 6.27 -11.69 -0.25
C THR A 680 4.88 -11.38 0.30
N TRP A 681 4.02 -10.72 -0.49
CA TRP A 681 2.86 -9.99 0.01
C TRP A 681 1.48 -10.49 -0.48
N MET A 682 1.39 -11.49 -1.35
CA MET A 682 0.10 -12.02 -1.83
C MET A 682 0.00 -13.54 -1.80
N ALA A 683 0.94 -14.24 -2.44
CA ALA A 683 0.72 -15.62 -2.89
C ALA A 683 1.06 -16.71 -1.85
N ARG A 684 1.74 -16.39 -0.74
CA ARG A 684 2.38 -17.41 0.12
C ARG A 684 1.50 -18.03 1.21
N TRP A 685 0.29 -17.50 1.48
CA TRP A 685 -0.63 -18.03 2.50
C TRP A 685 -2.01 -18.42 1.98
N ILE A 686 -2.34 -18.07 0.73
CA ILE A 686 -3.56 -18.46 0.03
C ILE A 686 -3.20 -19.53 -0.98
N ASN A 687 -3.93 -20.64 -1.01
CA ASN A 687 -3.65 -21.72 -1.97
C ASN A 687 -4.09 -21.30 -3.37
N LEU A 688 -3.12 -21.31 -4.30
CA LEU A 688 -3.30 -21.29 -5.74
C LEU A 688 -3.81 -22.65 -6.25
#